data_AF-A0AAJ5TKW3-F1
#
_entry.id   AF-A0AAJ5TKW3-F1
#
_cell.length_a   1.000
_cell.length_b   1.000
_cell.length_c   1.000
_cell.angle_alpha   90.00
_cell.angle_beta   90.00
_cell.angle_gamma   90.00
#
_symmetry.space_group_name_H-M   'P 1'
#
loop_
_entity.id
_entity.type
_entity.pdbx_description
1 polymer ?
#
loop_
_entity_poly.entity_id
_entity_poly.type
_entity_poly.pdbx_seq_one_letter_code
_entity_poly.pdbx_strand_id
1 'polypeptide(L)'
;MKLIPFLSEEEIQKLQEAEANSSKEQKKTAEQIEAIYTSAQNILVSASAGSGKTFVMAERILDQLARGVEISQLFISTFTVKAATELKERLEKKISKKIQETDDVELKQHLGRQLADLPNAAIGTMDSFTQKFLGKHGYLLDIAPNFRILQNQSEQLILENEVFHEVFEAHYQGKQKETFSHLLKNFAGRGKDERGLRQQVYKIYDFLQSTSNPQKWLSESFLKGFEKADFTSEKEKLTEQIKQALWDLESFFRYHLDNDAKEFAKAAYLENVQLILDEIGSLNQESDSQAYQAVLARVVAISKEKNGRALTNASRKADLKPLADAYNEERKTQFAKLGQLSDQITILDYQERYHQDTWELAKTFQTFMSHFVEAYRQRKRQENAFEFADISHYTIEILENFPQVRESYQERFHEVMVDEYQDTNHIQERMLELLSNGHNRFMVGDIKQSIYRFRQADPQIFNEKFQRYAQNPQEGKLILLKENFRSSSEVLSATNDVFERLMDQEVGEINYDNKHQLVFANTKLTPNPDNKAEFLLYDKDDTGEEEESQTETKLTGEMRLVIKEILKLHQEKGVAFKEIALLTSSRSRNDQILLALSEYGIPVKTDGEQNNYLQSLEVQVMLDTLRVIHNPLQDYALVALMKSPMFGFDEDELARLSLQKAEDKVHENLYEKLVNAQKMASSQKGLIHTALAEKLKQFMDILASWRLYAKTHSLYDLIWKIYNDRFYYDYVGALPNGPARQANLYALALRADQFEKSNFKGLSRFIRMIDQVLEAQHDLASVAVAPPKDAVELMTIHKSKGLEFPYVFILNMDQDFNKQDSMSEVILSRQNGLGVKYIAKMETGAVEDHYPKTIKLSIPSLTYRQNEEELQLASYSEQMRLLYVAMTRAEKKLYLVGKGSREKLESKEYPAAKNGKLNSNTRLQARNFQDWLWVISKVFTKDKLNFSYRFIGEDQLTREAIGELETKSPLQDSSQADNRQSDTIKEALEMLKEVEVYNTLHRAAIELPSVQTPSQIKKFYEPVMDMEGVEIAGQGQSVGKKISFDLPDFSTKEKVTGAEIGSATHELMQIIDLSQQLTLASLTETLKQVQTSQAVRDKINLDKILAFFDTALGQEILANTDHLYREQPFSMLKRDQKSQEDFVVRGILDGYLLYENKIVLFDYKTDRYDEPSQLVDRYRGQLALYEEALSRAYSIENIEKYLILLGKDEVQVVKV
;
A
#
# COMPACT_ATOMS: atom_id res chain seq x y z
N MET A 1 12.62 28.03 34.97
CA MET A 1 13.13 26.71 35.35
C MET A 1 14.64 26.68 35.21
N LYS A 2 15.35 26.43 36.30
CA LYS A 2 16.81 26.18 36.28
C LYS A 2 17.06 24.74 35.78
N LEU A 3 18.07 24.56 34.95
CA LEU A 3 18.52 23.23 34.52
C LEU A 3 18.99 22.42 35.72
N ILE A 4 18.40 21.25 35.93
CA ILE A 4 18.80 20.32 36.98
C ILE A 4 19.87 19.40 36.38
N PRO A 5 21.05 19.23 37.01
CA PRO A 5 22.07 18.32 36.49
C PRO A 5 21.53 16.89 36.40
N PHE A 6 21.99 16.14 35.40
CA PHE A 6 21.70 14.71 35.30
C PHE A 6 22.43 13.93 36.41
N LEU A 7 21.93 12.74 36.74
CA LEU A 7 22.44 11.94 37.86
C LEU A 7 23.82 11.35 37.55
N SER A 8 24.67 11.28 38.58
CA SER A 8 25.91 10.51 38.53
C SER A 8 25.65 9.00 38.68
N GLU A 9 26.62 8.15 38.31
CA GLU A 9 26.48 6.70 38.49
C GLU A 9 26.23 6.31 39.97
N GLU A 10 26.85 7.01 40.92
CA GLU A 10 26.63 6.79 42.36
C GLU A 10 25.20 7.14 42.79
N GLU A 11 24.61 8.19 42.23
CA GLU A 11 23.22 8.59 42.52
C GLU A 11 22.23 7.61 41.90
N ILE A 12 22.52 7.09 40.70
CA ILE A 12 21.74 6.03 40.07
C ILE A 12 21.76 4.76 40.93
N GLN A 13 22.92 4.38 41.46
CA GLN A 13 23.05 3.22 42.34
C GLN A 13 22.22 3.37 43.64
N LYS A 14 22.23 4.57 44.24
CA LYS A 14 21.37 4.86 45.40
C LYS A 14 19.87 4.75 45.07
N LEU A 15 19.45 5.15 43.86
CA LEU A 15 18.06 4.97 43.41
C LEU A 15 17.70 3.49 43.23
N GLN A 16 18.63 2.67 42.73
CA GLN A 16 18.43 1.22 42.62
C GLN A 16 18.23 0.59 44.00
N GLU A 17 19.06 0.94 44.98
CA GLU A 17 18.93 0.47 46.37
C GLU A 17 17.61 0.93 47.02
N ALA A 18 17.21 2.18 46.79
CA ALA A 18 15.96 2.72 47.32
C ALA A 18 14.72 2.04 46.71
N GLU A 19 14.72 1.80 45.39
CA GLU A 19 13.59 1.14 44.72
C GLU A 19 13.50 -0.34 45.09
N ALA A 20 14.63 -1.03 45.25
CA ALA A 20 14.66 -2.42 45.74
C ALA A 20 13.98 -2.55 47.11
N ASN A 21 14.20 -1.57 47.99
CA ASN A 21 13.63 -1.49 49.34
C ASN A 21 12.21 -0.87 49.38
N SER A 22 11.65 -0.45 48.24
CA SER A 22 10.32 0.19 48.18
C SER A 22 9.18 -0.80 48.45
N SER A 23 8.05 -0.29 48.96
CA SER A 23 6.78 -1.02 49.11
C SER A 23 5.84 -0.87 47.91
N LYS A 24 6.27 -0.22 46.83
CA LYS A 24 5.47 -0.07 45.60
C LYS A 24 5.07 -1.43 45.03
N GLU A 25 3.83 -1.50 44.57
CA GLU A 25 3.23 -2.71 43.97
C GLU A 25 3.94 -3.16 42.68
N GLN A 26 4.50 -2.20 41.93
CA GLN A 26 5.32 -2.45 40.75
C GLN A 26 6.65 -1.72 40.88
N LYS A 27 7.73 -2.47 41.12
CA LYS A 27 9.09 -1.94 41.26
C LYS A 27 9.77 -1.83 39.89
N LYS A 28 10.56 -0.78 39.68
CA LYS A 28 11.46 -0.70 38.54
C LYS A 28 12.67 -1.63 38.79
N THR A 29 13.10 -2.37 37.77
CA THR A 29 14.34 -3.16 37.87
C THR A 29 15.57 -2.24 37.90
N ALA A 30 16.71 -2.76 38.37
CA ALA A 30 17.95 -1.97 38.42
C ALA A 30 18.36 -1.48 37.02
N GLU A 31 18.18 -2.33 36.02
CA GLU A 31 18.48 -2.07 34.61
C GLU A 31 17.48 -1.08 33.98
N GLN A 32 16.20 -1.13 34.38
CA GLN A 32 15.23 -0.10 33.98
C GLN A 32 15.60 1.27 34.54
N ILE A 33 16.02 1.35 35.80
CA ILE A 33 16.49 2.59 36.42
C ILE A 33 17.73 3.11 35.68
N GLU A 34 18.67 2.24 35.37
CA GLU A 34 19.88 2.59 34.62
C GLU A 34 19.54 3.14 33.22
N ALA A 35 18.61 2.51 32.50
CA ALA A 35 18.16 2.98 31.18
C ALA A 35 17.42 4.32 31.23
N ILE A 36 16.71 4.61 32.33
CA ILE A 36 15.99 5.88 32.50
C ILE A 36 16.94 7.03 32.77
N TYR A 37 17.92 6.86 33.67
CA TYR A 37 18.67 7.99 34.23
C TYR A 37 20.10 8.17 33.70
N THR A 38 20.69 7.16 33.04
CA THR A 38 22.02 7.31 32.42
C THR A 38 21.97 8.40 31.33
N SER A 39 22.95 9.29 31.25
CA SER A 39 23.01 10.38 30.26
C SER A 39 24.41 10.57 29.67
N ALA A 40 24.55 11.47 28.69
CA ALA A 40 25.82 11.92 28.10
C ALA A 40 26.69 10.86 27.40
N GLN A 41 26.10 9.75 26.98
CA GLN A 41 26.75 8.73 26.14
C GLN A 41 25.71 7.99 25.30
N ASN A 42 26.17 7.27 24.28
CA ASN A 42 25.28 6.39 23.51
C ASN A 42 24.83 5.20 24.37
N ILE A 43 23.54 4.88 24.31
CA ILE A 43 22.93 3.79 25.07
C ILE A 43 22.21 2.85 24.11
N LEU A 44 22.53 1.56 24.21
CA LEU A 44 21.79 0.49 23.56
C LEU A 44 21.07 -0.34 24.63
N VAL A 45 19.74 -0.30 24.60
CA VAL A 45 18.87 -1.09 25.47
C VAL A 45 18.38 -2.31 24.71
N SER A 46 18.95 -3.48 25.01
CA SER A 46 18.49 -4.77 24.49
C SER A 46 17.43 -5.34 25.42
N ALA A 47 16.18 -5.29 24.99
CA ALA A 47 15.02 -5.47 25.84
C ALA A 47 14.08 -6.53 25.28
N SER A 48 14.07 -7.71 25.91
CA SER A 48 13.27 -8.86 25.50
C SER A 48 11.76 -8.56 25.46
N ALA A 49 10.97 -9.41 24.80
CA ALA A 49 9.52 -9.26 24.75
C ALA A 49 8.93 -9.08 26.16
N GLY A 50 8.02 -8.11 26.34
CA GLY A 50 7.34 -7.87 27.61
C GLY A 50 8.17 -7.21 28.72
N SER A 51 9.35 -6.66 28.42
CA SER A 51 10.25 -6.02 29.41
C SER A 51 9.98 -4.56 29.73
N GLY A 52 9.00 -3.95 29.05
CA GLY A 52 8.60 -2.56 29.31
C GLY A 52 9.41 -1.50 28.55
N LYS A 53 9.91 -1.81 27.34
CA LYS A 53 10.62 -0.86 26.43
C LYS A 53 9.97 0.53 26.39
N THR A 54 8.70 0.59 25.99
CA THR A 54 7.94 1.84 25.87
C THR A 54 7.71 2.53 27.22
N PHE A 55 7.69 1.78 28.33
CA PHE A 55 7.61 2.35 29.67
C PHE A 55 8.91 3.07 30.03
N VAL A 56 10.06 2.42 29.84
CA VAL A 56 11.40 2.99 30.05
C VAL A 56 11.60 4.25 29.22
N MET A 57 11.26 4.19 27.93
CA MET A 57 11.38 5.34 27.03
C MET A 57 10.53 6.54 27.49
N ALA A 58 9.27 6.31 27.88
CA ALA A 58 8.39 7.37 28.36
C ALA A 58 8.83 7.95 29.72
N GLU A 59 9.35 7.13 30.64
CA GLU A 59 9.91 7.61 31.91
C GLU A 59 11.19 8.44 31.70
N ARG A 60 12.07 8.02 30.77
CA ARG A 60 13.28 8.75 30.40
C ARG A 60 12.96 10.15 29.87
N ILE A 61 12.02 10.24 28.94
CA ILE A 61 11.55 11.52 28.40
C ILE A 61 10.99 12.39 29.53
N LEU A 62 10.14 11.83 30.40
CA LEU A 62 9.56 12.57 31.51
C LEU A 62 10.62 13.11 32.48
N ASP A 63 11.67 12.34 32.78
CA ASP A 63 12.79 12.79 33.61
C ASP A 63 13.56 13.93 32.93
N GLN A 64 13.86 13.83 31.63
CA GLN A 64 14.52 14.90 30.87
C GLN A 64 13.71 16.20 30.87
N LEU A 65 12.39 16.12 30.64
CA LEU A 65 11.49 17.28 30.73
C LEU A 65 11.49 17.87 32.14
N ALA A 66 11.48 17.01 33.17
CA ALA A 66 11.54 17.46 34.57
C ALA A 66 12.89 18.08 34.97
N ARG A 67 13.94 17.93 34.17
CA ARG A 67 15.25 18.57 34.35
C ARG A 67 15.44 19.84 33.51
N GLY A 68 14.45 20.17 32.67
CA GLY A 68 14.40 21.38 31.85
C GLY A 68 14.78 21.20 30.38
N VAL A 69 14.93 19.96 29.90
CA VAL A 69 15.02 19.68 28.45
C VAL A 69 13.65 19.91 27.83
N GLU A 70 13.60 20.57 26.68
CA GLU A 70 12.33 20.78 25.98
C GLU A 70 12.00 19.60 25.05
N ILE A 71 10.71 19.32 24.86
CA ILE A 71 10.26 18.28 23.91
C ILE A 71 10.69 18.60 22.47
N SER A 72 10.92 19.88 22.17
CA SER A 72 11.41 20.38 20.88
C SER A 72 12.88 20.02 20.61
N GLN A 73 13.62 19.64 21.66
CA GLN A 73 15.03 19.21 21.66
C GLN A 73 15.17 17.67 21.64
N LEU A 74 14.08 16.92 21.57
CA LEU A 74 14.11 15.47 21.48
C LEU A 74 13.69 15.03 20.08
N PHE A 75 14.50 14.16 19.47
CA PHE A 75 14.12 13.44 18.26
C PHE A 75 13.77 12.01 18.63
N ILE A 76 12.56 11.55 18.31
CA ILE A 76 12.08 10.22 18.64
C ILE A 76 11.51 9.56 17.37
N SER A 77 12.22 8.54 16.89
CA SER A 77 11.79 7.73 15.75
C SER A 77 11.15 6.43 16.22
N THR A 78 9.94 6.16 15.75
CA THR A 78 9.21 4.89 15.97
C THR A 78 8.97 4.15 14.64
N PHE A 79 8.83 2.83 14.69
CA PHE A 79 8.62 2.02 13.47
C PHE A 79 7.27 2.26 12.79
N THR A 80 6.22 2.62 13.53
CA THR A 80 4.88 2.90 12.97
C THR A 80 4.29 4.20 13.47
N VAL A 81 3.36 4.77 12.69
CA VAL A 81 2.57 5.95 13.10
C VAL A 81 1.73 5.64 14.34
N LYS A 82 1.17 4.42 14.45
CA LYS A 82 0.40 3.99 15.63
C LYS A 82 1.25 3.99 16.90
N ALA A 83 2.48 3.50 16.83
CA ALA A 83 3.41 3.51 17.96
C ALA A 83 3.80 4.94 18.37
N ALA A 84 4.02 5.85 17.40
CA ALA A 84 4.25 7.26 17.69
C ALA A 84 3.05 7.90 18.41
N THR A 85 1.84 7.65 17.94
CA THR A 85 0.61 8.16 18.56
C THR A 85 0.43 7.61 19.97
N GLU A 86 0.61 6.30 20.18
CA GLU A 86 0.51 5.69 21.50
C GLU A 86 1.55 6.28 22.48
N LEU A 87 2.79 6.50 22.02
CA LEU A 87 3.82 7.14 22.84
C LEU A 87 3.43 8.58 23.20
N LYS A 88 2.88 9.36 22.26
CA LYS A 88 2.38 10.72 22.53
C LYS A 88 1.25 10.71 23.56
N GLU A 89 0.24 9.87 23.39
CA GLU A 89 -0.87 9.74 24.36
C GLU A 89 -0.39 9.33 25.75
N ARG A 90 0.62 8.44 25.81
CA ARG A 90 1.22 8.01 27.07
C ARG A 90 1.98 9.15 27.75
N LEU A 91 2.75 9.93 26.98
CA LEU A 91 3.44 11.12 27.48
C LEU A 91 2.44 12.17 27.95
N GLU A 92 1.38 12.43 27.19
CA GLU A 92 0.32 13.37 27.56
C GLU A 92 -0.30 13.04 28.92
N LYS A 93 -0.66 11.77 29.14
CA LYS A 93 -1.18 11.28 30.43
C LYS A 93 -0.16 11.43 31.56
N LYS A 94 1.11 11.06 31.32
CA LYS A 94 2.17 11.13 32.34
C LYS A 94 2.54 12.58 32.71
N ILE A 95 2.66 13.46 31.73
CA ILE A 95 2.94 14.89 31.93
C ILE A 95 1.77 15.52 32.71
N SER A 96 0.52 15.24 32.31
CA SER A 96 -0.67 15.72 33.00
C SER A 96 -0.73 15.26 34.46
N LYS A 97 -0.41 14.00 34.73
CA LYS A 97 -0.31 13.46 36.09
C LYS A 97 0.79 14.16 36.89
N LYS A 98 1.97 14.36 36.30
CA LYS A 98 3.09 15.04 36.97
C LYS A 98 2.79 16.51 37.30
N ILE A 99 2.05 17.20 36.44
CA ILE A 99 1.54 18.57 36.66
C ILE A 99 0.58 18.62 37.86
N GLN A 100 -0.20 17.56 38.10
CA GLN A 100 -1.12 17.46 39.24
C GLN A 100 -0.38 17.12 40.54
N GLU A 101 0.65 16.28 40.47
CA GLU A 101 1.42 15.81 41.65
C GLU A 101 2.48 16.81 42.14
N THR A 102 2.92 17.76 41.31
CA THR A 102 3.99 18.69 41.68
C THR A 102 3.44 19.99 42.29
N ASP A 103 4.03 20.39 43.42
CA ASP A 103 3.79 21.69 44.07
C ASP A 103 4.73 22.80 43.55
N ASP A 104 5.72 22.45 42.72
CA ASP A 104 6.65 23.42 42.12
C ASP A 104 5.97 24.17 40.97
N VAL A 105 5.74 25.47 41.19
CA VAL A 105 5.07 26.37 40.24
C VAL A 105 5.87 26.54 38.95
N GLU A 106 7.20 26.58 39.00
CA GLU A 106 8.03 26.73 37.80
C GLU A 106 8.00 25.46 36.95
N LEU A 107 8.14 24.30 37.59
CA LEU A 107 8.05 23.01 36.90
C LEU A 107 6.66 22.81 36.29
N LYS A 108 5.61 23.19 37.02
CA LYS A 108 4.22 23.12 36.54
C LYS A 108 4.00 23.96 35.28
N GLN A 109 4.50 25.20 35.27
CA GLN A 109 4.44 26.07 34.08
C GLN A 109 5.25 25.51 32.92
N HIS A 110 6.46 24.98 33.17
CA HIS A 110 7.30 24.38 32.15
C HIS A 110 6.60 23.16 31.52
N LEU A 111 6.17 22.20 32.32
CA LEU A 111 5.45 21.00 31.86
C LEU A 111 4.15 21.35 31.12
N GLY A 112 3.43 22.40 31.54
CA GLY A 112 2.27 22.91 30.82
C GLY A 112 2.59 23.40 29.40
N ARG A 113 3.75 24.06 29.20
CA ARG A 113 4.24 24.41 27.86
C ARG A 113 4.64 23.18 27.06
N GLN A 114 5.37 22.24 27.68
CA GLN A 114 5.77 20.99 27.00
C GLN A 114 4.56 20.16 26.54
N LEU A 115 3.48 20.15 27.33
CA LEU A 115 2.22 19.50 26.96
C LEU A 115 1.57 20.16 25.73
N ALA A 116 1.59 21.50 25.66
CA ALA A 116 1.07 22.24 24.50
C ALA A 116 1.91 22.03 23.24
N ASP A 117 3.22 21.84 23.38
CA ASP A 117 4.16 21.62 22.26
C ASP A 117 4.23 20.15 21.81
N LEU A 118 3.72 19.20 22.60
CA LEU A 118 3.76 17.76 22.31
C LEU A 118 3.20 17.35 20.92
N PRO A 119 2.11 17.96 20.39
CA PRO A 119 1.65 17.67 19.03
C PRO A 119 2.69 17.99 17.95
N ASN A 120 3.48 19.06 18.15
CA ASN A 120 4.51 19.56 17.24
C ASN A 120 5.90 18.93 17.46
N ALA A 121 6.07 18.13 18.52
CA ALA A 121 7.32 17.46 18.82
C ALA A 121 7.76 16.52 17.69
N ALA A 122 9.08 16.32 17.56
CA ALA A 122 9.68 15.41 16.59
C ALA A 122 9.56 13.93 17.03
N ILE A 123 8.32 13.50 17.29
CA ILE A 123 7.93 12.15 17.66
C ILE A 123 7.08 11.60 16.52
N GLY A 124 7.60 10.61 15.79
CA GLY A 124 6.98 10.08 14.59
C GLY A 124 7.79 8.98 13.92
N THR A 125 7.41 8.59 12.71
CA THR A 125 8.24 7.73 11.86
C THR A 125 9.36 8.55 11.22
N MET A 126 10.45 7.87 10.83
CA MET A 126 11.52 8.50 10.07
C MET A 126 11.01 9.18 8.78
N ASP A 127 10.10 8.52 8.06
CA ASP A 127 9.50 9.06 6.83
C ASP A 127 8.74 10.38 7.06
N SER A 128 8.02 10.49 8.19
CA SER A 128 7.32 11.73 8.53
C SER A 128 8.31 12.87 8.82
N PHE A 129 9.46 12.56 9.42
CA PHE A 129 10.51 13.54 9.65
C PHE A 129 11.17 13.97 8.34
N THR A 130 11.58 13.03 7.48
CA THR A 130 12.26 13.33 6.21
C THR A 130 11.36 14.13 5.27
N GLN A 131 10.05 13.83 5.23
CA GLN A 131 9.09 14.60 4.47
C GLN A 131 9.02 16.06 4.94
N LYS A 132 8.92 16.30 6.26
CA LYS A 132 8.91 17.65 6.83
C LYS A 132 10.24 18.36 6.61
N PHE A 133 11.35 17.65 6.72
CA PHE A 133 12.69 18.16 6.50
C PHE A 133 12.85 18.62 5.04
N LEU A 134 12.49 17.76 4.08
CA LEU A 134 12.60 18.06 2.66
C LEU A 134 11.66 19.19 2.24
N GLY A 135 10.45 19.26 2.80
CA GLY A 135 9.55 20.40 2.58
C GLY A 135 10.13 21.74 3.05
N LYS A 136 11.00 21.74 4.07
CA LYS A 136 11.66 22.94 4.60
C LYS A 136 12.97 23.28 3.89
N HIS A 137 13.80 22.27 3.60
CA HIS A 137 15.18 22.44 3.11
C HIS A 137 15.40 21.98 1.66
N GLY A 138 14.35 21.50 0.98
CA GLY A 138 14.44 20.98 -0.39
C GLY A 138 14.91 22.00 -1.43
N TYR A 139 14.76 23.30 -1.14
CA TYR A 139 15.30 24.39 -1.98
C TYR A 139 16.83 24.31 -2.15
N LEU A 140 17.54 23.65 -1.23
CA LEU A 140 18.99 23.43 -1.34
C LEU A 140 19.38 22.45 -2.45
N LEU A 141 18.42 21.64 -2.92
CA LEU A 141 18.56 20.69 -4.02
C LEU A 141 17.61 21.01 -5.18
N ASP A 142 17.11 22.25 -5.30
CA ASP A 142 16.13 22.66 -6.32
C ASP A 142 14.84 21.81 -6.31
N ILE A 143 14.44 21.30 -5.14
CA ILE A 143 13.19 20.56 -4.96
C ILE A 143 12.11 21.52 -4.45
N ALA A 144 10.98 21.56 -5.14
CA ALA A 144 9.84 22.37 -4.75
C ALA A 144 9.24 21.87 -3.42
N PRO A 145 8.78 22.77 -2.52
CA PRO A 145 8.25 22.38 -1.22
C PRO A 145 6.92 21.60 -1.31
N ASN A 146 6.20 21.72 -2.43
CA ASN A 146 4.93 21.07 -2.71
C ASN A 146 5.09 19.85 -3.63
N PHE A 147 6.00 18.94 -3.30
CA PHE A 147 6.16 17.69 -4.03
C PHE A 147 5.07 16.67 -3.68
N ARG A 148 4.79 15.76 -4.61
CA ARG A 148 3.85 14.65 -4.42
C ARG A 148 4.61 13.39 -4.00
N ILE A 149 4.01 12.59 -3.12
CA ILE A 149 4.55 11.26 -2.79
C ILE A 149 3.91 10.23 -3.72
N LEU A 150 4.73 9.49 -4.45
CA LEU A 150 4.31 8.34 -5.24
C LEU A 150 3.99 7.19 -4.28
N GLN A 151 2.74 7.09 -3.82
CA GLN A 151 2.31 6.03 -2.89
C GLN A 151 1.79 4.78 -3.61
N ASN A 152 1.28 4.93 -4.83
CA ASN A 152 0.68 3.84 -5.59
C ASN A 152 1.76 3.04 -6.31
N GLN A 153 1.93 1.76 -5.95
CA GLN A 153 2.90 0.85 -6.57
C GLN A 153 2.69 0.69 -8.08
N SER A 154 1.43 0.72 -8.56
CA SER A 154 1.16 0.64 -9.99
C SER A 154 1.62 1.89 -10.73
N GLU A 155 1.48 3.07 -10.11
CA GLU A 155 2.01 4.32 -10.69
C GLU A 155 3.54 4.32 -10.75
N GLN A 156 4.20 3.89 -9.67
CA GLN A 156 5.65 3.69 -9.63
C GLN A 156 6.09 2.76 -10.76
N LEU A 157 5.47 1.58 -10.86
CA LEU A 157 5.79 0.58 -11.88
C LEU A 157 5.58 1.10 -13.32
N ILE A 158 4.59 1.96 -13.56
CA ILE A 158 4.39 2.60 -14.87
C ILE A 158 5.57 3.50 -15.21
N LEU A 159 5.97 4.38 -14.29
CA LEU A 159 7.11 5.27 -14.47
C LEU A 159 8.41 4.47 -14.64
N GLU A 160 8.62 3.42 -13.85
CA GLU A 160 9.76 2.51 -13.97
C GLU A 160 9.79 1.79 -15.32
N ASN A 161 8.65 1.35 -15.84
CA ASN A 161 8.55 0.73 -17.16
C ASN A 161 8.88 1.71 -18.28
N GLU A 162 8.33 2.93 -18.23
CA GLU A 162 8.63 3.99 -19.21
C GLU A 162 10.13 4.27 -19.28
N VAL A 163 10.76 4.48 -18.12
CA VAL A 163 12.21 4.76 -18.03
C VAL A 163 13.04 3.55 -18.42
N PHE A 164 12.63 2.34 -18.02
CA PHE A 164 13.33 1.12 -18.43
C PHE A 164 13.35 1.00 -19.95
N HIS A 165 12.21 1.21 -20.61
CA HIS A 165 12.13 1.15 -22.07
C HIS A 165 12.99 2.22 -22.76
N GLU A 166 13.01 3.45 -22.25
CA GLU A 166 13.87 4.52 -22.76
C GLU A 166 15.35 4.16 -22.66
N VAL A 167 15.81 3.71 -21.48
CA VAL A 167 17.22 3.34 -21.25
C VAL A 167 17.59 2.08 -22.03
N PHE A 168 16.68 1.11 -22.12
CA PHE A 168 16.85 -0.10 -22.92
C PHE A 168 17.07 0.23 -24.39
N GLU A 169 16.22 1.05 -24.99
CA GLU A 169 16.35 1.47 -26.40
C GLU A 169 17.66 2.23 -26.64
N ALA A 170 18.05 3.12 -25.74
CA ALA A 170 19.32 3.86 -25.85
C ALA A 170 20.55 2.93 -25.88
N HIS A 171 20.57 1.88 -25.05
CA HIS A 171 21.65 0.88 -25.06
C HIS A 171 21.58 -0.07 -26.27
N TYR A 172 20.37 -0.44 -26.70
CA TYR A 172 20.17 -1.34 -27.83
C TYR A 172 20.51 -0.70 -29.19
N GLN A 173 20.30 0.61 -29.32
CA GLN A 173 20.63 1.39 -30.52
C GLN A 173 22.03 2.03 -30.46
N GLY A 174 22.65 2.07 -29.29
CA GLY A 174 23.94 2.72 -29.06
C GLY A 174 25.18 1.93 -29.46
N LYS A 175 26.35 2.49 -29.15
CA LYS A 175 27.68 1.89 -29.43
C LYS A 175 27.97 0.62 -28.60
N GLN A 176 27.26 0.42 -27.50
CA GLN A 176 27.40 -0.73 -26.59
C GLN A 176 26.44 -1.89 -26.95
N LYS A 177 25.82 -1.87 -28.13
CA LYS A 177 24.83 -2.87 -28.55
C LYS A 177 25.31 -4.32 -28.41
N GLU A 178 26.56 -4.61 -28.79
CA GLU A 178 27.08 -5.97 -28.76
C GLU A 178 27.20 -6.49 -27.33
N THR A 179 27.87 -5.75 -26.45
CA THR A 179 28.02 -6.11 -25.02
C THR A 179 26.67 -6.15 -24.31
N PHE A 180 25.77 -5.19 -24.57
CA PHE A 180 24.42 -5.19 -24.03
C PHE A 180 23.57 -6.37 -24.52
N SER A 181 23.76 -6.81 -25.77
CA SER A 181 23.08 -8.00 -26.31
C SER A 181 23.50 -9.28 -25.58
N HIS A 182 24.72 -9.37 -25.06
CA HIS A 182 25.14 -10.47 -24.20
C HIS A 182 24.40 -10.46 -22.86
N LEU A 183 24.26 -9.27 -22.25
CA LEU A 183 23.45 -9.08 -21.03
C LEU A 183 22.00 -9.52 -21.22
N LEU A 184 21.35 -9.04 -22.28
CA LEU A 184 19.98 -9.42 -22.60
C LEU A 184 19.83 -10.93 -22.82
N LYS A 185 20.73 -11.55 -23.59
CA LYS A 185 20.69 -13.00 -23.87
C LYS A 185 20.88 -13.85 -22.62
N ASN A 186 21.57 -13.35 -21.59
CA ASN A 186 21.73 -14.04 -20.32
C ASN A 186 20.39 -14.16 -19.57
N PHE A 187 19.50 -13.16 -19.67
CA PHE A 187 18.25 -13.11 -18.90
C PHE A 187 16.96 -13.32 -19.70
N ALA A 188 17.01 -13.41 -21.03
CA ALA A 188 15.82 -13.53 -21.89
C ALA A 188 15.01 -14.84 -21.74
N GLY A 189 15.51 -15.82 -20.98
CA GLY A 189 14.83 -17.07 -20.68
C GLY A 189 14.32 -17.82 -21.92
N ARG A 190 13.12 -18.43 -21.81
CA ARG A 190 12.42 -19.10 -22.93
C ARG A 190 11.57 -18.15 -23.77
N GLY A 191 11.14 -17.02 -23.20
CA GLY A 191 10.26 -16.03 -23.83
C GLY A 191 10.91 -15.25 -24.96
N LYS A 192 12.26 -15.16 -24.98
CA LYS A 192 13.05 -14.38 -25.95
C LYS A 192 12.66 -12.89 -25.97
N ASP A 193 12.29 -12.37 -24.82
CA ASP A 193 11.91 -10.96 -24.61
C ASP A 193 12.76 -10.32 -23.49
N GLU A 194 12.53 -9.05 -23.24
CA GLU A 194 13.24 -8.22 -22.25
C GLU A 194 12.70 -8.38 -20.81
N ARG A 195 11.61 -9.13 -20.61
CA ARG A 195 10.94 -9.23 -19.28
C ARG A 195 11.87 -9.80 -18.22
N GLY A 196 12.68 -10.79 -18.57
CA GLY A 196 13.62 -11.40 -17.64
C GLY A 196 14.72 -10.43 -17.17
N LEU A 197 15.27 -9.60 -18.06
CA LEU A 197 16.23 -8.55 -17.70
C LEU A 197 15.56 -7.47 -16.85
N ARG A 198 14.35 -7.03 -17.25
CA ARG A 198 13.57 -6.02 -16.53
C ARG A 198 13.32 -6.42 -15.07
N GLN A 199 12.93 -7.68 -14.83
CA GLN A 199 12.77 -8.21 -13.48
C GLN A 199 14.05 -8.12 -12.64
N GLN A 200 15.22 -8.40 -13.22
CA GLN A 200 16.49 -8.28 -12.50
C GLN A 200 16.84 -6.82 -12.21
N VAL A 201 16.57 -5.91 -13.15
CA VAL A 201 16.80 -4.46 -12.97
C VAL A 201 15.97 -3.92 -11.80
N TYR A 202 14.69 -4.25 -11.74
CA TYR A 202 13.81 -3.82 -10.64
C TYR A 202 14.24 -4.41 -9.30
N LYS A 203 14.61 -5.69 -9.26
CA LYS A 203 15.16 -6.32 -8.05
C LYS A 203 16.42 -5.61 -7.55
N ILE A 204 17.32 -5.21 -8.45
CA ILE A 204 18.52 -4.45 -8.07
C ILE A 204 18.14 -3.06 -7.60
N TYR A 205 17.24 -2.36 -8.30
CA TYR A 205 16.77 -1.04 -7.89
C TYR A 205 16.13 -1.05 -6.49
N ASP A 206 15.25 -2.00 -6.20
CA ASP A 206 14.63 -2.18 -4.88
C ASP A 206 15.67 -2.37 -3.77
N PHE A 207 16.72 -3.14 -4.05
CA PHE A 207 17.83 -3.31 -3.10
C PHE A 207 18.61 -2.01 -2.91
N LEU A 208 18.91 -1.28 -4.00
CA LEU A 208 19.59 0.02 -3.94
C LEU A 208 18.82 1.04 -3.11
N GLN A 209 17.49 1.03 -3.18
CA GLN A 209 16.60 1.88 -2.37
C GLN A 209 16.72 1.63 -0.86
N SER A 210 17.44 0.59 -0.43
CA SER A 210 17.75 0.33 0.98
C SER A 210 19.16 0.69 1.42
N THR A 211 20.01 1.12 0.48
CA THR A 211 21.38 1.54 0.76
C THR A 211 21.40 3.01 1.16
N SER A 212 22.38 3.42 1.97
CA SER A 212 22.51 4.81 2.40
C SER A 212 22.78 5.77 1.24
N ASN A 213 23.44 5.29 0.17
CA ASN A 213 23.66 6.04 -1.06
C ASN A 213 23.69 5.07 -2.26
N PRO A 214 22.61 5.01 -3.08
CA PRO A 214 22.49 4.11 -4.23
C PRO A 214 23.62 4.24 -5.25
N GLN A 215 23.97 5.48 -5.62
CA GLN A 215 24.97 5.76 -6.65
C GLN A 215 26.37 5.33 -6.18
N LYS A 216 26.71 5.65 -4.93
CA LYS A 216 27.98 5.25 -4.32
C LYS A 216 28.10 3.74 -4.19
N TRP A 217 27.04 3.06 -3.77
CA TRP A 217 27.05 1.60 -3.66
C TRP A 217 27.20 0.93 -5.04
N LEU A 218 26.51 1.46 -6.06
CA LEU A 218 26.68 1.01 -7.45
C LEU A 218 28.12 1.15 -7.93
N SER A 219 28.81 2.26 -7.63
CA SER A 219 30.18 2.47 -8.10
C SER A 219 31.23 1.67 -7.31
N GLU A 220 31.08 1.53 -6.00
CA GLU A 220 32.13 1.00 -5.11
C GLU A 220 31.93 -0.47 -4.71
N SER A 221 30.68 -0.93 -4.56
CA SER A 221 30.38 -2.23 -3.96
C SER A 221 29.82 -3.25 -4.95
N PHE A 222 29.21 -2.80 -6.05
CA PHE A 222 28.50 -3.68 -7.00
C PHE A 222 29.37 -4.80 -7.58
N LEU A 223 30.65 -4.54 -7.86
CA LEU A 223 31.59 -5.50 -8.45
C LEU A 223 32.58 -6.11 -7.45
N LYS A 224 32.49 -5.74 -6.17
CA LYS A 224 33.51 -6.03 -5.15
C LYS A 224 33.77 -7.53 -4.97
N GLY A 225 32.73 -8.36 -5.02
CA GLY A 225 32.86 -9.82 -4.92
C GLY A 225 33.50 -10.47 -6.15
N PHE A 226 33.39 -9.84 -7.33
CA PHE A 226 34.12 -10.27 -8.53
C PHE A 226 35.60 -9.88 -8.42
N GLU A 227 35.90 -8.67 -7.95
CA GLU A 227 37.28 -8.17 -7.76
C GLU A 227 38.07 -8.97 -6.72
N LYS A 228 37.40 -9.49 -5.69
CA LYS A 228 38.00 -10.23 -4.58
C LYS A 228 37.84 -11.76 -4.70
N ALA A 229 37.39 -12.26 -5.84
CA ALA A 229 37.17 -13.69 -6.03
C ALA A 229 38.49 -14.47 -5.90
N ASP A 230 38.59 -15.32 -4.88
CA ASP A 230 39.77 -16.18 -4.65
C ASP A 230 39.37 -17.66 -4.77
N PHE A 231 39.53 -18.20 -5.98
CA PHE A 231 39.25 -19.60 -6.27
C PHE A 231 40.21 -20.56 -5.57
N THR A 232 41.43 -20.10 -5.25
CA THR A 232 42.44 -20.93 -4.58
C THR A 232 42.01 -21.20 -3.14
N SER A 233 41.64 -20.16 -2.40
CA SER A 233 41.17 -20.30 -1.01
C SER A 233 39.92 -21.17 -0.90
N GLU A 234 38.96 -21.03 -1.83
CA GLU A 234 37.74 -21.85 -1.82
C GLU A 234 38.03 -23.33 -2.14
N LYS A 235 38.96 -23.61 -3.05
CA LYS A 235 39.43 -24.98 -3.32
C LYS A 235 40.13 -25.57 -2.10
N GLU A 236 40.94 -24.80 -1.39
CA GLU A 236 41.60 -25.22 -0.14
C GLU A 236 40.62 -25.57 0.99
N LYS A 237 39.54 -24.78 1.16
CA LYS A 237 38.48 -25.07 2.14
C LYS A 237 37.81 -26.43 1.89
N LEU A 238 37.61 -26.78 0.62
CA LEU A 238 37.05 -28.08 0.23
C LEU A 238 38.05 -29.22 0.43
N THR A 239 39.34 -28.97 0.24
CA THR A 239 40.39 -29.99 0.39
C THR A 239 40.38 -30.63 1.76
N GLU A 240 40.17 -29.88 2.85
CA GLU A 240 40.08 -30.49 4.19
C GLU A 240 38.84 -31.41 4.34
N GLN A 241 37.72 -31.08 3.70
CA GLN A 241 36.54 -31.96 3.69
C GLN A 241 36.76 -33.21 2.84
N ILE A 242 37.43 -33.05 1.69
CA ILE A 242 37.83 -34.15 0.79
C ILE A 242 38.76 -35.10 1.52
N LYS A 243 39.77 -34.56 2.18
CA LYS A 243 40.74 -35.29 2.98
C LYS A 243 40.06 -36.14 4.06
N GLN A 244 39.17 -35.54 4.85
CA GLN A 244 38.39 -36.28 5.85
C GLN A 244 37.51 -37.36 5.19
N ALA A 245 36.80 -37.05 4.12
CA ALA A 245 35.92 -38.02 3.45
C ALA A 245 36.70 -39.20 2.83
N LEU A 246 37.91 -38.97 2.30
CA LEU A 246 38.77 -40.01 1.76
C LEU A 246 39.32 -40.91 2.89
N TRP A 247 39.69 -40.36 4.04
CA TRP A 247 40.11 -41.17 5.20
C TRP A 247 38.97 -41.93 5.87
N ASP A 248 37.76 -41.34 5.91
CA ASP A 248 36.55 -42.04 6.33
C ASP A 248 36.31 -43.25 5.42
N LEU A 249 36.44 -43.06 4.10
CA LEU A 249 36.30 -44.13 3.11
C LEU A 249 37.40 -45.20 3.24
N GLU A 250 38.64 -44.80 3.47
CA GLU A 250 39.76 -45.72 3.72
C GLU A 250 39.50 -46.58 4.96
N SER A 251 39.07 -45.95 6.05
CA SER A 251 38.75 -46.63 7.31
C SER A 251 37.61 -47.63 7.12
N PHE A 252 36.55 -47.23 6.41
CA PHE A 252 35.42 -48.09 6.05
C PHE A 252 35.89 -49.31 5.24
N PHE A 253 36.69 -49.11 4.19
CA PHE A 253 37.15 -50.22 3.35
C PHE A 253 38.14 -51.14 4.06
N ARG A 254 39.06 -50.61 4.89
CA ARG A 254 39.96 -51.44 5.71
C ARG A 254 39.18 -52.28 6.71
N TYR A 255 38.20 -51.69 7.40
CA TYR A 255 37.31 -52.43 8.31
C TYR A 255 36.54 -53.54 7.59
N HIS A 256 35.99 -53.24 6.42
CA HIS A 256 35.30 -54.22 5.57
C HIS A 256 36.24 -55.36 5.14
N LEU A 257 37.48 -55.05 4.75
CA LEU A 257 38.47 -56.07 4.36
C LEU A 257 38.89 -56.98 5.51
N ASP A 258 39.04 -56.43 6.72
CA ASP A 258 39.51 -57.17 7.89
C ASP A 258 38.43 -58.05 8.55
N ASN A 259 37.14 -57.72 8.37
CA ASN A 259 36.03 -58.43 8.99
C ASN A 259 35.19 -59.18 7.96
N ASP A 260 34.44 -58.43 7.15
CA ASP A 260 33.32 -58.92 6.36
C ASP A 260 33.75 -59.54 5.03
N ALA A 261 34.84 -59.03 4.42
CA ALA A 261 35.33 -59.51 3.13
C ALA A 261 35.84 -60.96 3.16
N LYS A 262 36.21 -61.48 4.35
CA LYS A 262 36.63 -62.87 4.54
C LYS A 262 35.51 -63.87 4.15
N GLU A 263 34.25 -63.48 4.32
CA GLU A 263 33.07 -64.27 3.95
C GLU A 263 32.72 -64.18 2.44
N PHE A 264 33.30 -63.22 1.70
CA PHE A 264 33.08 -62.97 0.27
C PHE A 264 34.33 -63.19 -0.59
N ALA A 265 35.22 -64.10 -0.18
CA ALA A 265 36.47 -64.38 -0.87
C ALA A 265 36.23 -64.64 -2.39
N LYS A 266 36.96 -63.90 -3.24
CA LYS A 266 36.86 -63.87 -4.73
C LYS A 266 35.74 -63.02 -5.35
N ALA A 267 35.12 -62.12 -4.59
CA ALA A 267 34.13 -61.19 -5.16
C ALA A 267 34.80 -60.09 -6.02
N ALA A 268 34.26 -59.85 -7.21
CA ALA A 268 34.84 -58.92 -8.21
C ALA A 268 34.89 -57.44 -7.77
N TYR A 269 34.10 -57.04 -6.77
CA TYR A 269 34.15 -55.68 -6.23
C TYR A 269 35.39 -55.42 -5.37
N LEU A 270 36.02 -56.47 -4.82
CA LEU A 270 37.19 -56.37 -3.94
C LEU A 270 38.42 -55.84 -4.69
N GLU A 271 38.56 -56.14 -5.99
CA GLU A 271 39.61 -55.57 -6.85
C GLU A 271 39.49 -54.05 -6.93
N ASN A 272 38.27 -53.53 -7.11
CA ASN A 272 38.00 -52.10 -7.15
C ASN A 272 38.16 -51.44 -5.78
N VAL A 273 37.85 -52.15 -4.69
CA VAL A 273 38.13 -51.67 -3.32
C VAL A 273 39.64 -51.52 -3.10
N GLN A 274 40.44 -52.49 -3.55
CA GLN A 274 41.91 -52.43 -3.44
C GLN A 274 42.48 -51.28 -4.28
N LEU A 275 42.00 -51.08 -5.51
CA LEU A 275 42.40 -49.95 -6.36
C LEU A 275 42.13 -48.60 -5.68
N ILE A 276 40.98 -48.45 -5.00
CA ILE A 276 40.66 -47.22 -4.28
C ILE A 276 41.58 -47.02 -3.06
N LEU A 277 41.89 -48.10 -2.32
CA LEU A 277 42.83 -48.02 -1.20
C LEU A 277 44.25 -47.65 -1.67
N ASP A 278 44.69 -48.15 -2.82
CA ASP A 278 45.99 -47.81 -3.40
C ASP A 278 46.03 -46.34 -3.85
N GLU A 279 44.95 -45.85 -4.46
CA GLU A 279 44.78 -44.43 -4.82
C GLU A 279 44.82 -43.51 -3.60
N ILE A 280 44.10 -43.86 -2.52
CA ILE A 280 44.14 -43.09 -1.27
C ILE A 280 45.51 -43.20 -0.60
N GLY A 281 46.14 -44.37 -0.62
CA GLY A 281 47.46 -44.63 -0.05
C GLY A 281 48.60 -43.89 -0.77
N SER A 282 48.35 -43.35 -1.97
CA SER A 282 49.29 -42.45 -2.66
C SER A 282 49.39 -41.07 -2.02
N LEU A 283 48.46 -40.70 -1.14
CA LEU A 283 48.42 -39.43 -0.42
C LEU A 283 49.20 -39.50 0.90
N ASN A 284 49.87 -38.40 1.26
CA ASN A 284 50.58 -38.23 2.52
C ASN A 284 50.19 -36.90 3.20
N GLN A 285 50.69 -36.65 4.42
CA GLN A 285 50.36 -35.43 5.18
C GLN A 285 50.88 -34.13 4.54
N GLU A 286 51.80 -34.22 3.57
CA GLU A 286 52.39 -33.09 2.83
C GLU A 286 51.78 -32.93 1.42
N SER A 287 50.78 -33.74 1.06
CA SER A 287 50.15 -33.69 -0.26
C SER A 287 49.38 -32.38 -0.45
N ASP A 288 49.51 -31.79 -1.64
CA ASP A 288 48.84 -30.52 -1.95
C ASP A 288 47.36 -30.70 -2.31
N SER A 289 46.65 -29.58 -2.39
CA SER A 289 45.22 -29.52 -2.73
C SER A 289 44.89 -30.21 -4.06
N GLN A 290 45.80 -30.12 -5.03
CA GLN A 290 45.62 -30.69 -6.37
C GLN A 290 45.72 -32.22 -6.36
N ALA A 291 46.62 -32.79 -5.55
CA ALA A 291 46.75 -34.23 -5.38
C ALA A 291 45.47 -34.84 -4.78
N TYR A 292 44.90 -34.23 -3.74
CA TYR A 292 43.64 -34.68 -3.14
C TYR A 292 42.46 -34.63 -4.12
N GLN A 293 42.34 -33.56 -4.92
CA GLN A 293 41.31 -33.42 -5.94
C GLN A 293 41.45 -34.47 -7.05
N ALA A 294 42.68 -34.74 -7.49
CA ALA A 294 42.95 -35.75 -8.51
C ALA A 294 42.58 -37.16 -8.04
N VAL A 295 42.91 -37.50 -6.79
CA VAL A 295 42.51 -38.78 -6.18
C VAL A 295 40.99 -38.87 -6.04
N LEU A 296 40.32 -37.83 -5.56
CA LEU A 296 38.87 -37.78 -5.47
C LEU A 296 38.20 -38.07 -6.82
N ALA A 297 38.66 -37.41 -7.89
CA ALA A 297 38.11 -37.60 -9.23
C ALA A 297 38.26 -39.05 -9.72
N ARG A 298 39.42 -39.69 -9.47
CA ARG A 298 39.66 -41.09 -9.81
C ARG A 298 38.79 -42.05 -8.99
N VAL A 299 38.70 -41.84 -7.67
CA VAL A 299 37.87 -42.65 -6.76
C VAL A 299 36.39 -42.58 -7.15
N VAL A 300 35.86 -41.39 -7.46
CA VAL A 300 34.49 -41.21 -7.93
C VAL A 300 34.28 -41.85 -9.31
N ALA A 301 35.26 -41.75 -10.22
CA ALA A 301 35.18 -42.41 -11.53
C ALA A 301 35.06 -43.93 -11.42
N ILE A 302 35.90 -44.57 -10.58
CA ILE A 302 35.84 -46.01 -10.31
C ILE A 302 34.46 -46.42 -9.78
N SER A 303 33.87 -45.61 -8.88
CA SER A 303 32.52 -45.88 -8.35
C SER A 303 31.42 -45.90 -9.41
N LYS A 304 31.56 -45.12 -10.49
CA LYS A 304 30.56 -44.95 -11.56
C LYS A 304 30.67 -46.04 -12.64
N GLU A 305 31.74 -46.83 -12.65
CA GLU A 305 31.90 -47.95 -13.58
C GLU A 305 30.79 -49.01 -13.44
N LYS A 306 30.55 -49.76 -14.52
CA LYS A 306 29.51 -50.79 -14.60
C LYS A 306 28.12 -50.27 -14.16
N ASN A 307 27.75 -49.06 -14.57
CA ASN A 307 26.51 -48.37 -14.18
C ASN A 307 26.33 -48.24 -12.66
N GLY A 308 27.40 -47.85 -11.94
CA GLY A 308 27.37 -47.68 -10.49
C GLY A 308 27.37 -48.98 -9.69
N ARG A 309 27.69 -50.11 -10.33
CA ARG A 309 27.73 -51.44 -9.69
C ARG A 309 29.14 -51.99 -9.46
N ALA A 310 30.17 -51.23 -9.83
CA ALA A 310 31.57 -51.63 -9.71
C ALA A 310 32.00 -51.99 -8.28
N LEU A 311 31.38 -51.37 -7.28
CA LEU A 311 31.66 -51.59 -5.85
C LEU A 311 30.49 -52.28 -5.13
N THR A 312 29.53 -52.88 -5.84
CA THR A 312 28.34 -53.48 -5.20
C THR A 312 28.63 -54.90 -4.77
N ASN A 313 28.39 -55.21 -3.49
CA ASN A 313 28.42 -56.58 -3.01
C ASN A 313 27.06 -57.24 -3.26
N ALA A 314 27.06 -58.45 -3.84
CA ALA A 314 25.85 -59.22 -4.08
C ALA A 314 26.06 -60.67 -3.63
N SER A 315 25.25 -61.13 -2.67
CA SER A 315 25.26 -62.50 -2.18
C SER A 315 23.95 -63.22 -2.47
N ARG A 316 24.04 -64.48 -2.93
CA ARG A 316 22.89 -65.38 -3.14
C ARG A 316 22.61 -66.26 -1.91
N LYS A 317 23.49 -66.26 -0.90
CA LYS A 317 23.31 -67.01 0.34
C LYS A 317 22.45 -66.18 1.32
N ALA A 318 21.37 -66.77 1.84
CA ALA A 318 20.43 -66.09 2.73
C ALA A 318 21.12 -65.49 3.98
N ASP A 319 22.08 -66.23 4.55
CA ASP A 319 22.76 -65.85 5.80
C ASP A 319 23.76 -64.70 5.64
N LEU A 320 24.25 -64.45 4.41
CA LEU A 320 25.20 -63.37 4.09
C LEU A 320 24.52 -62.15 3.44
N LYS A 321 23.21 -62.23 3.19
CA LYS A 321 22.45 -61.15 2.55
C LYS A 321 22.32 -59.90 3.44
N PRO A 322 22.03 -59.99 4.76
CA PRO A 322 22.00 -58.82 5.63
C PRO A 322 23.33 -58.06 5.66
N LEU A 323 24.45 -58.80 5.61
CA LEU A 323 25.79 -58.25 5.66
C LEU A 323 26.17 -57.54 4.34
N ALA A 324 25.75 -58.10 3.20
CA ALA A 324 25.90 -57.45 1.90
C ALA A 324 25.03 -56.19 1.76
N ASP A 325 23.80 -56.22 2.28
CA ASP A 325 22.88 -55.08 2.27
C ASP A 325 23.41 -53.93 3.16
N ALA A 326 23.90 -54.25 4.37
CA ALA A 326 24.53 -53.27 5.28
C ALA A 326 25.75 -52.58 4.63
N TYR A 327 26.68 -53.35 4.05
CA TYR A 327 27.81 -52.80 3.30
C TYR A 327 27.36 -51.86 2.17
N ASN A 328 26.36 -52.26 1.39
CA ASN A 328 25.91 -51.48 0.24
C ASN A 328 25.27 -50.15 0.66
N GLU A 329 24.53 -50.11 1.76
CA GLU A 329 23.93 -48.88 2.31
C GLU A 329 24.99 -47.93 2.88
N GLU A 330 25.94 -48.44 3.66
CA GLU A 330 27.03 -47.62 4.20
C GLU A 330 27.94 -47.08 3.08
N ARG A 331 28.28 -47.91 2.10
CA ARG A 331 29.03 -47.51 0.90
C ARG A 331 28.28 -46.43 0.12
N LYS A 332 26.97 -46.56 -0.10
CA LYS A 332 26.18 -45.52 -0.78
C LYS A 332 26.31 -44.18 -0.06
N THR A 333 26.28 -44.19 1.27
CA THR A 333 26.42 -43.00 2.10
C THR A 333 27.79 -42.34 1.91
N GLN A 334 28.88 -43.11 1.92
CA GLN A 334 30.24 -42.58 1.70
C GLN A 334 30.43 -41.97 0.30
N PHE A 335 29.98 -42.66 -0.76
CA PHE A 335 30.10 -42.15 -2.13
C PHE A 335 29.13 -41.00 -2.44
N ALA A 336 28.01 -40.88 -1.72
CA ALA A 336 27.17 -39.69 -1.82
C ALA A 336 27.94 -38.43 -1.37
N LYS A 337 28.67 -38.51 -0.26
CA LYS A 337 29.52 -37.39 0.25
C LYS A 337 30.66 -37.05 -0.72
N LEU A 338 31.37 -38.07 -1.22
CA LEU A 338 32.46 -37.87 -2.19
C LEU A 338 31.95 -37.33 -3.53
N GLY A 339 30.81 -37.82 -4.00
CA GLY A 339 30.14 -37.31 -5.20
C GLY A 339 29.79 -35.83 -5.08
N GLN A 340 29.20 -35.43 -3.95
CA GLN A 340 28.89 -34.02 -3.66
C GLN A 340 30.14 -33.13 -3.69
N LEU A 341 31.23 -33.56 -3.04
CA LEU A 341 32.50 -32.80 -3.04
C LEU A 341 33.11 -32.71 -4.45
N SER A 342 33.05 -33.80 -5.24
CA SER A 342 33.51 -33.82 -6.63
C SER A 342 32.71 -32.87 -7.52
N ASP A 343 31.39 -32.82 -7.34
CA ASP A 343 30.51 -31.91 -8.07
C ASP A 343 30.81 -30.45 -7.70
N GLN A 344 31.08 -30.16 -6.41
CA GLN A 344 31.45 -28.82 -5.96
C GLN A 344 32.77 -28.32 -6.54
N ILE A 345 33.80 -29.17 -6.60
CA ILE A 345 35.08 -28.85 -7.26
C ILE A 345 34.87 -28.60 -8.75
N THR A 346 34.09 -29.45 -9.41
CA THR A 346 33.76 -29.29 -10.84
C THR A 346 33.08 -27.95 -11.09
N ILE A 347 32.12 -27.55 -10.24
CA ILE A 347 31.47 -26.24 -10.31
C ILE A 347 32.49 -25.12 -10.16
N LEU A 348 33.40 -25.18 -9.19
CA LEU A 348 34.44 -24.16 -8.98
C LEU A 348 35.37 -24.02 -10.20
N ASP A 349 35.77 -25.13 -10.83
CA ASP A 349 36.60 -25.08 -12.04
C ASP A 349 35.89 -24.37 -13.21
N TYR A 350 34.60 -24.62 -13.38
CA TYR A 350 33.79 -23.90 -14.37
C TYR A 350 33.60 -22.42 -14.01
N GLN A 351 33.41 -22.11 -12.73
CA GLN A 351 33.31 -20.73 -12.25
C GLN A 351 34.61 -19.96 -12.51
N GLU A 352 35.76 -20.56 -12.27
CA GLU A 352 37.09 -19.99 -12.55
C GLU A 352 37.28 -19.78 -14.06
N ARG A 353 36.95 -20.79 -14.88
CA ARG A 353 37.06 -20.72 -16.34
C ARG A 353 36.26 -19.56 -16.96
N TYR A 354 35.03 -19.34 -16.48
CA TYR A 354 34.12 -18.31 -17.01
C TYR A 354 34.10 -17.03 -16.17
N HIS A 355 35.04 -16.86 -15.22
CA HIS A 355 35.07 -15.71 -14.33
C HIS A 355 35.19 -14.39 -15.10
N GLN A 356 36.08 -14.33 -16.09
CA GLN A 356 36.29 -13.12 -16.89
C GLN A 356 35.05 -12.72 -17.70
N ASP A 357 34.39 -13.68 -18.36
CA ASP A 357 33.15 -13.42 -19.11
C ASP A 357 32.03 -12.92 -18.19
N THR A 358 31.91 -13.54 -17.02
CA THR A 358 30.89 -13.15 -16.04
C THR A 358 31.19 -11.77 -15.44
N TRP A 359 32.47 -11.42 -15.26
CA TRP A 359 32.88 -10.11 -14.77
C TRP A 359 32.57 -9.00 -15.79
N GLU A 360 32.84 -9.20 -17.09
CA GLU A 360 32.49 -8.25 -18.14
C GLU A 360 30.97 -8.09 -18.30
N LEU A 361 30.21 -9.18 -18.13
CA LEU A 361 28.75 -9.13 -18.05
C LEU A 361 28.28 -8.25 -16.87
N ALA A 362 28.87 -8.44 -15.69
CA ALA A 362 28.55 -7.66 -14.50
C ALA A 362 28.90 -6.16 -14.65
N LYS A 363 30.03 -5.82 -15.28
CA LYS A 363 30.38 -4.41 -15.61
C LYS A 363 29.37 -3.77 -16.56
N THR A 364 28.94 -4.52 -17.57
CA THR A 364 27.89 -4.06 -18.50
C THR A 364 26.58 -3.83 -17.74
N PHE A 365 26.24 -4.72 -16.80
CA PHE A 365 25.05 -4.58 -15.97
C PHE A 365 25.16 -3.36 -15.02
N GLN A 366 26.31 -3.15 -14.37
CA GLN A 366 26.57 -1.97 -13.53
C GLN A 366 26.34 -0.67 -14.32
N THR A 367 26.87 -0.59 -15.54
CA THR A 367 26.70 0.59 -16.41
C THR A 367 25.24 0.82 -16.76
N PHE A 368 24.50 -0.25 -17.13
CA PHE A 368 23.07 -0.16 -17.39
C PHE A 368 22.29 0.31 -16.16
N MET A 369 22.56 -0.26 -14.98
CA MET A 369 21.90 0.12 -13.74
C MET A 369 22.18 1.57 -13.34
N SER A 370 23.41 2.06 -13.52
CA SER A 370 23.76 3.46 -13.26
C SER A 370 22.96 4.42 -14.15
N HIS A 371 22.82 4.11 -15.44
CA HIS A 371 21.99 4.92 -16.35
C HIS A 371 20.50 4.86 -15.98
N PHE A 372 19.99 3.68 -15.61
CA PHE A 372 18.59 3.51 -15.19
C PHE A 372 18.27 4.30 -13.92
N VAL A 373 19.10 4.20 -12.88
CA VAL A 373 18.91 4.90 -11.60
C VAL A 373 18.91 6.42 -11.81
N GLU A 374 19.84 6.95 -12.61
CA GLU A 374 19.89 8.38 -12.89
C GLU A 374 18.68 8.84 -13.72
N ALA A 375 18.33 8.12 -14.80
CA ALA A 375 17.18 8.46 -15.62
C ALA A 375 15.87 8.44 -14.81
N TYR A 376 15.70 7.44 -13.93
CA TYR A 376 14.50 7.34 -13.10
C TYR A 376 14.43 8.46 -12.07
N ARG A 377 15.56 8.81 -11.45
CA ARG A 377 15.66 9.97 -10.54
C ARG A 377 15.28 11.28 -11.25
N GLN A 378 15.76 11.50 -12.47
CA GLN A 378 15.44 12.68 -13.27
C GLN A 378 13.96 12.73 -13.68
N ARG A 379 13.40 11.61 -14.14
CA ARG A 379 11.98 11.47 -14.47
C ARG A 379 11.08 11.84 -13.28
N LYS A 380 11.41 11.36 -12.08
CA LYS A 380 10.70 11.67 -10.83
C LYS A 380 10.80 13.15 -10.45
N ARG A 381 11.97 13.78 -10.65
CA ARG A 381 12.15 15.24 -10.46
C ARG A 381 11.28 16.06 -11.42
N GLN A 382 11.19 15.66 -12.70
CA GLN A 382 10.35 16.35 -13.69
C GLN A 382 8.86 16.32 -13.33
N GLU A 383 8.38 15.22 -12.75
CA GLU A 383 7.00 15.09 -12.26
C GLU A 383 6.78 15.74 -10.89
N ASN A 384 7.85 16.25 -10.25
CA ASN A 384 7.83 16.69 -8.86
C ASN A 384 7.17 15.65 -7.93
N ALA A 385 7.47 14.37 -8.18
CA ALA A 385 6.85 13.24 -7.53
C ALA A 385 7.91 12.21 -7.10
N PHE A 386 7.97 11.90 -5.80
CA PHE A 386 9.07 11.13 -5.20
C PHE A 386 8.56 9.92 -4.42
N GLU A 387 9.35 8.86 -4.37
CA GLU A 387 9.15 7.72 -3.48
C GLU A 387 9.64 8.06 -2.06
N PHE A 388 9.22 7.28 -1.06
CA PHE A 388 9.67 7.47 0.33
C PHE A 388 11.19 7.35 0.49
N ALA A 389 11.81 6.44 -0.25
CA ALA A 389 13.24 6.23 -0.22
C ALA A 389 14.00 7.42 -0.83
N ASP A 390 13.51 7.99 -1.94
CA ASP A 390 14.08 9.22 -2.54
C ASP A 390 14.10 10.37 -1.52
N ILE A 391 13.00 10.59 -0.81
CA ILE A 391 12.87 11.66 0.19
C ILE A 391 13.92 11.49 1.29
N SER A 392 14.17 10.24 1.69
CA SER A 392 15.19 9.91 2.68
C SER A 392 16.61 10.11 2.14
N HIS A 393 16.89 9.71 0.89
CA HIS A 393 18.18 9.95 0.24
C HIS A 393 18.47 11.44 0.04
N TYR A 394 17.49 12.23 -0.41
CA TYR A 394 17.65 13.68 -0.52
C TYR A 394 17.91 14.33 0.84
N THR A 395 17.28 13.83 1.91
CA THR A 395 17.54 14.31 3.28
C THR A 395 18.98 14.01 3.70
N ILE A 396 19.47 12.79 3.46
CA ILE A 396 20.87 12.41 3.71
C ILE A 396 21.81 13.29 2.90
N GLU A 397 21.55 13.47 1.61
CA GLU A 397 22.35 14.30 0.72
C GLU A 397 22.44 15.75 1.21
N ILE A 398 21.32 16.33 1.69
CA ILE A 398 21.34 17.67 2.28
C ILE A 398 22.19 17.70 3.56
N LEU A 399 22.03 16.74 4.46
CA LEU A 399 22.78 16.68 5.72
C LEU A 399 24.29 16.41 5.51
N GLU A 400 24.66 15.74 4.43
CA GLU A 400 26.06 15.49 4.06
C GLU A 400 26.70 16.70 3.37
N ASN A 401 26.00 17.31 2.40
CA ASN A 401 26.53 18.40 1.57
C ASN A 401 26.42 19.78 2.24
N PHE A 402 25.53 19.97 3.22
CA PHE A 402 25.31 21.24 3.91
C PHE A 402 25.54 21.12 5.43
N PRO A 403 26.81 21.16 5.90
CA PRO A 403 27.15 21.00 7.31
C PRO A 403 26.43 21.95 8.26
N GLN A 404 26.15 23.19 7.85
CA GLN A 404 25.42 24.18 8.66
C GLN A 404 24.01 23.71 9.02
N VAL A 405 23.32 23.03 8.10
CA VAL A 405 22.00 22.45 8.38
C VAL A 405 22.16 21.31 9.37
N ARG A 406 23.12 20.40 9.14
CA ARG A 406 23.40 19.27 10.02
C ARG A 406 23.72 19.72 11.46
N GLU A 407 24.66 20.64 11.62
CA GLU A 407 25.07 21.21 12.92
C GLU A 407 23.87 21.81 13.66
N SER A 408 22.98 22.53 12.96
CA SER A 408 21.77 23.09 13.59
C SER A 408 20.84 22.02 14.21
N TYR A 409 20.76 20.82 13.61
CA TYR A 409 19.98 19.72 14.18
C TYR A 409 20.75 18.99 15.29
N GLN A 410 22.07 18.81 15.13
CA GLN A 410 22.93 18.20 16.16
C GLN A 410 22.99 19.03 17.45
N GLU A 411 22.98 20.37 17.33
CA GLU A 411 22.91 21.29 18.48
C GLU A 411 21.50 21.37 19.08
N ARG A 412 20.46 21.33 18.23
CA ARG A 412 19.07 21.36 18.69
C ARG A 412 18.71 20.10 19.46
N PHE A 413 19.13 18.93 18.99
CA PHE A 413 18.73 17.65 19.59
C PHE A 413 19.61 17.32 20.80
N HIS A 414 19.02 17.46 21.99
CA HIS A 414 19.61 16.96 23.22
C HIS A 414 19.81 15.45 23.18
N GLU A 415 18.82 14.71 22.65
CA GLU A 415 18.89 13.25 22.48
C GLU A 415 18.15 12.78 21.23
N VAL A 416 18.73 11.79 20.55
CA VAL A 416 18.20 11.09 19.36
C VAL A 416 17.80 9.68 19.78
N MET A 417 16.50 9.46 19.92
CA MET A 417 15.93 8.21 20.43
C MET A 417 15.30 7.38 19.32
N VAL A 418 15.48 6.06 19.37
CA VAL A 418 14.93 5.12 18.39
C VAL A 418 14.31 3.94 19.11
N ASP A 419 13.03 3.69 18.83
CA ASP A 419 12.33 2.48 19.24
C ASP A 419 12.38 1.42 18.12
N GLU A 420 12.30 0.15 18.51
CA GLU A 420 12.42 -1.02 17.62
C GLU A 420 13.69 -0.98 16.74
N TYR A 421 14.83 -0.59 17.34
CA TYR A 421 16.10 -0.35 16.64
C TYR A 421 16.60 -1.54 15.82
N GLN A 422 16.22 -2.78 16.14
CA GLN A 422 16.56 -3.96 15.36
C GLN A 422 15.94 -4.02 13.96
N ASP A 423 14.93 -3.18 13.67
CA ASP A 423 14.30 -3.10 12.35
C ASP A 423 14.81 -1.90 11.54
N THR A 424 15.91 -1.28 11.99
CA THR A 424 16.57 -0.17 11.30
C THR A 424 17.25 -0.68 10.02
N ASN A 425 17.18 0.11 8.95
CA ASN A 425 17.93 -0.13 7.72
C ASN A 425 19.13 0.84 7.59
N HIS A 426 19.97 0.68 6.57
CA HIS A 426 21.19 1.48 6.39
C HIS A 426 20.90 2.98 6.14
N ILE A 427 19.76 3.31 5.55
CA ILE A 427 19.32 4.71 5.34
C ILE A 427 18.99 5.36 6.68
N GLN A 428 18.17 4.69 7.47
CA GLN A 428 17.78 5.16 8.78
C GLN A 428 18.99 5.25 9.71
N GLU A 429 19.89 4.26 9.71
CA GLU A 429 21.11 4.31 10.51
C GLU A 429 21.99 5.49 10.11
N ARG A 430 22.20 5.72 8.81
CA ARG A 430 22.97 6.86 8.33
C ARG A 430 22.33 8.19 8.74
N MET A 431 21.01 8.28 8.72
CA MET A 431 20.28 9.46 9.16
C MET A 431 20.46 9.71 10.66
N LEU A 432 20.39 8.65 11.48
CA LEU A 432 20.61 8.74 12.92
C LEU A 432 22.05 9.18 13.25
N GLU A 433 23.05 8.72 12.49
CA GLU A 433 24.43 9.20 12.61
C GLU A 433 24.54 10.69 12.29
N LEU A 434 23.89 11.16 11.22
CA LEU A 434 23.95 12.56 10.79
C LEU A 434 23.21 13.52 11.73
N LEU A 435 22.12 13.07 12.37
CA LEU A 435 21.36 13.86 13.33
C LEU A 435 21.97 13.85 14.75
N SER A 436 22.81 12.87 15.05
CA SER A 436 23.47 12.73 16.35
C SER A 436 24.72 13.60 16.45
N ASN A 437 25.03 14.07 17.66
CA ASN A 437 26.30 14.73 17.98
C ASN A 437 27.44 13.73 18.32
N GLY A 438 27.20 12.42 18.17
CA GLY A 438 28.15 11.35 18.45
C GLY A 438 27.97 10.66 19.81
N HIS A 439 27.32 11.31 20.79
CA HIS A 439 27.20 10.80 22.16
C HIS A 439 25.78 10.91 22.75
N ASN A 440 24.77 11.16 21.92
CA ASN A 440 23.38 11.43 22.34
C ASN A 440 22.36 10.45 21.73
N ARG A 441 22.75 9.19 21.47
CA ARG A 441 21.84 8.19 20.90
C ARG A 441 21.28 7.27 21.97
N PHE A 442 19.95 7.15 22.02
CA PHE A 442 19.25 6.18 22.86
C PHE A 442 18.49 5.18 21.98
N MET A 443 18.98 3.96 21.89
CA MET A 443 18.47 2.93 20.98
C MET A 443 17.84 1.81 21.77
N VAL A 444 16.57 1.49 21.53
CA VAL A 444 15.85 0.42 22.23
C VAL A 444 15.38 -0.61 21.23
N GLY A 445 15.59 -1.89 21.52
CA GLY A 445 15.16 -2.95 20.61
C GLY A 445 15.37 -4.36 21.14
N ASP A 446 15.00 -5.34 20.34
CA ASP A 446 15.27 -6.76 20.58
C ASP A 446 15.59 -7.46 19.26
N ILE A 447 16.86 -7.80 19.04
CA ILE A 447 17.30 -8.49 17.82
C ILE A 447 16.51 -9.79 17.56
N LYS A 448 16.03 -10.47 18.62
CA LYS A 448 15.21 -11.70 18.51
C LYS A 448 13.84 -11.45 17.86
N GLN A 449 13.43 -10.18 17.76
CA GLN A 449 12.18 -9.74 17.15
C GLN A 449 12.40 -9.04 15.80
N SER A 450 13.60 -9.09 15.21
CA SER A 450 13.84 -8.53 13.87
C SER A 450 13.24 -9.44 12.79
N ILE A 451 12.13 -9.03 12.19
CA ILE A 451 11.33 -9.82 11.24
C ILE A 451 10.93 -9.03 9.99
N TYR A 452 11.62 -7.92 9.71
CA TYR A 452 11.31 -7.01 8.61
C TYR A 452 12.42 -6.95 7.57
N ARG A 453 13.19 -8.03 7.36
CA ARG A 453 14.27 -8.06 6.36
C ARG A 453 13.73 -7.90 4.93
N PHE A 454 12.51 -8.37 4.67
CA PHE A 454 11.81 -8.11 3.40
C PHE A 454 11.51 -6.61 3.16
N ARG A 455 11.51 -5.78 4.23
CA ARG A 455 11.50 -4.30 4.16
C ARG A 455 12.90 -3.70 4.26
N GLN A 456 13.91 -4.53 4.05
CA GLN A 456 15.33 -4.18 4.03
C GLN A 456 15.90 -3.76 5.39
N ALA A 457 15.23 -4.12 6.50
CA ALA A 457 15.83 -4.02 7.83
C ALA A 457 17.05 -4.94 7.93
N ASP A 458 18.09 -4.49 8.64
CA ASP A 458 19.32 -5.25 8.80
C ASP A 458 19.65 -5.47 10.29
N PRO A 459 19.37 -6.67 10.84
CA PRO A 459 19.64 -6.97 12.25
C PRO A 459 21.13 -6.91 12.60
N GLN A 460 22.04 -6.97 11.62
CA GLN A 460 23.47 -6.87 11.88
C GLN A 460 23.85 -5.49 12.40
N ILE A 461 23.13 -4.42 12.03
CA ILE A 461 23.33 -3.07 12.59
C ILE A 461 23.18 -3.09 14.11
N PHE A 462 22.16 -3.80 14.63
CA PHE A 462 21.98 -3.98 16.06
C PHE A 462 23.07 -4.88 16.65
N ASN A 463 23.35 -6.03 15.99
CA ASN A 463 24.29 -7.03 16.49
C ASN A 463 25.71 -6.48 16.64
N GLU A 464 26.21 -5.76 15.64
CA GLU A 464 27.53 -5.15 15.65
C GLU A 464 27.68 -4.16 16.80
N LYS A 465 26.65 -3.34 17.07
CA LYS A 465 26.67 -2.42 18.21
C LYS A 465 26.54 -3.12 19.54
N PHE A 466 25.70 -4.16 19.62
CA PHE A 466 25.58 -4.99 20.80
C PHE A 466 26.92 -5.59 21.19
N GLN A 467 27.63 -6.20 20.23
CA GLN A 467 28.96 -6.78 20.46
C GLN A 467 29.99 -5.72 20.83
N ARG A 468 29.99 -4.59 20.12
CA ARG A 468 30.93 -3.48 20.36
C ARG A 468 30.77 -2.88 21.76
N TYR A 469 29.55 -2.58 22.19
CA TYR A 469 29.28 -2.02 23.52
C TYR A 469 29.44 -3.07 24.63
N ALA A 470 29.22 -4.36 24.35
CA ALA A 470 29.52 -5.43 25.28
C ALA A 470 31.03 -5.59 25.54
N GLN A 471 31.87 -5.33 24.52
CA GLN A 471 33.34 -5.42 24.62
C GLN A 471 33.97 -4.13 25.14
N ASN A 472 33.49 -2.97 24.69
CA ASN A 472 34.04 -1.64 24.97
C ASN A 472 32.98 -0.68 25.56
N PRO A 473 32.80 -0.66 26.89
CA PRO A 473 31.83 0.25 27.55
C PRO A 473 32.11 1.75 27.35
N GLN A 474 33.30 2.13 26.88
CA GLN A 474 33.67 3.53 26.58
C GLN A 474 33.07 4.05 25.25
N GLU A 475 32.71 3.15 24.33
CA GLU A 475 32.09 3.52 23.04
C GLU A 475 30.57 3.69 23.14
N GLY A 476 29.97 3.11 24.18
CA GLY A 476 28.55 3.18 24.49
C GLY A 476 28.15 2.17 25.55
N LYS A 477 27.04 2.43 26.23
CA LYS A 477 26.54 1.62 27.34
C LYS A 477 25.49 0.62 26.86
N LEU A 478 25.73 -0.66 27.15
CA LEU A 478 24.78 -1.75 26.88
C LEU A 478 23.97 -2.07 28.13
N ILE A 479 22.64 -2.02 28.02
CA ILE A 479 21.71 -2.34 29.11
C ILE A 479 20.79 -3.48 28.67
N LEU A 480 20.65 -4.52 29.50
CA LEU A 480 19.88 -5.71 29.19
C LEU A 480 18.60 -5.77 30.04
N LEU A 481 17.42 -5.77 29.41
CA LEU A 481 16.14 -5.95 30.11
C LEU A 481 15.59 -7.35 29.81
N LYS A 482 15.61 -8.25 30.79
CA LYS A 482 15.29 -9.68 30.62
C LYS A 482 13.96 -10.07 31.27
N GLU A 483 13.56 -9.33 32.28
CA GLU A 483 12.33 -9.51 33.04
C GLU A 483 11.13 -9.29 32.11
N ASN A 484 10.24 -10.27 32.08
CA ASN A 484 8.99 -10.24 31.33
C ASN A 484 7.84 -10.05 32.32
N PHE A 485 7.10 -8.95 32.11
CA PHE A 485 5.93 -8.57 32.91
C PHE A 485 4.60 -8.88 32.20
N ARG A 486 4.64 -9.65 31.11
CA ARG A 486 3.51 -9.89 30.20
C ARG A 486 2.95 -11.30 30.35
N SER A 487 3.78 -12.31 30.11
CA SER A 487 3.36 -13.69 29.89
C SER A 487 3.53 -14.59 31.12
N SER A 488 2.81 -15.70 31.13
CA SER A 488 2.90 -16.76 32.12
C SER A 488 4.26 -17.46 32.06
N SER A 489 4.69 -18.03 33.19
CA SER A 489 5.93 -18.80 33.27
C SER A 489 6.00 -19.95 32.27
N GLU A 490 4.87 -20.59 31.98
CA GLU A 490 4.74 -21.72 31.07
C GLU A 490 5.07 -21.32 29.63
N VAL A 491 4.55 -20.19 29.16
CA VAL A 491 4.85 -19.67 27.81
C VAL A 491 6.32 -19.30 27.69
N LEU A 492 6.88 -18.62 28.69
CA LEU A 492 8.29 -18.22 28.68
C LEU A 492 9.22 -19.43 28.69
N SER A 493 8.90 -20.45 29.50
CA SER A 493 9.70 -21.67 29.61
C SER A 493 9.65 -22.51 28.33
N ALA A 494 8.47 -22.66 27.72
CA ALA A 494 8.32 -23.34 26.43
C ALA A 494 9.09 -22.62 25.31
N THR A 495 9.05 -21.28 25.31
CA THR A 495 9.80 -20.45 24.36
C THR A 495 11.31 -20.63 24.57
N ASN A 496 11.80 -20.47 25.80
CA ASN A 496 13.22 -20.67 26.11
C ASN A 496 13.71 -22.07 25.71
N ASP A 497 12.93 -23.12 25.99
CA ASP A 497 13.28 -24.50 25.65
C ASP A 497 13.51 -24.72 24.15
N VAL A 498 12.68 -24.07 23.30
CA VAL A 498 12.82 -24.16 21.85
C VAL A 498 14.07 -23.42 21.39
N PHE A 499 14.23 -22.14 21.78
CA PHE A 499 15.29 -21.29 21.22
C PHE A 499 16.68 -21.57 21.77
N GLU A 500 16.82 -22.07 23.00
CA GLU A 500 18.10 -22.54 23.54
C GLU A 500 18.70 -23.68 22.70
N ARG A 501 17.83 -24.53 22.12
CA ARG A 501 18.20 -25.70 21.32
C ARG A 501 18.26 -25.41 19.82
N LEU A 502 17.70 -24.28 19.38
CA LEU A 502 17.54 -23.92 17.97
C LEU A 502 18.47 -22.78 17.51
N MET A 503 18.72 -21.77 18.34
CA MET A 503 19.31 -20.49 17.93
C MET A 503 20.72 -20.28 18.51
N ASP A 504 21.72 -20.14 17.63
CA ASP A 504 23.08 -19.73 17.96
C ASP A 504 23.67 -18.79 16.91
N GLN A 505 24.93 -18.38 17.11
CA GLN A 505 25.62 -17.49 16.18
C GLN A 505 25.85 -18.11 14.79
N GLU A 506 25.99 -19.44 14.70
CA GLU A 506 26.16 -20.17 13.42
C GLU A 506 24.84 -20.22 12.64
N VAL A 507 23.74 -20.58 13.32
CA VAL A 507 22.39 -20.65 12.74
C VAL A 507 21.43 -19.89 13.66
N GLY A 508 21.07 -18.68 13.25
CA GLY A 508 20.24 -17.74 14.01
C GLY A 508 20.86 -16.36 14.25
N GLU A 509 22.14 -16.16 13.88
CA GLU A 509 22.92 -14.90 13.99
C GLU A 509 23.14 -14.39 15.44
N ILE A 510 22.53 -15.03 16.44
CA ILE A 510 22.57 -14.66 17.85
C ILE A 510 22.66 -15.90 18.74
N ASN A 511 23.47 -15.84 19.78
CA ASN A 511 23.48 -16.87 20.83
C ASN A 511 22.31 -16.69 21.80
N TYR A 512 21.38 -17.65 21.84
CA TYR A 512 20.31 -17.68 22.84
C TYR A 512 20.83 -18.23 24.18
N ASP A 513 21.54 -17.38 24.93
CA ASP A 513 22.16 -17.69 26.23
C ASP A 513 21.42 -17.02 27.41
N ASN A 514 21.99 -17.10 28.62
CA ASN A 514 21.46 -16.47 29.83
C ASN A 514 21.31 -14.93 29.71
N LYS A 515 21.92 -14.28 28.70
CA LYS A 515 21.71 -12.85 28.43
C LYS A 515 20.42 -12.58 27.66
N HIS A 516 19.91 -13.58 26.94
CA HIS A 516 18.80 -13.46 26.01
C HIS A 516 17.52 -14.19 26.43
N GLN A 517 17.64 -15.13 27.38
CA GLN A 517 16.50 -15.85 27.94
C GLN A 517 15.45 -14.92 28.56
N LEU A 518 14.19 -15.32 28.44
CA LEU A 518 13.05 -14.64 29.05
C LEU A 518 12.95 -15.01 30.53
N VAL A 519 12.89 -14.01 31.42
CA VAL A 519 12.79 -14.22 32.88
C VAL A 519 11.40 -13.81 33.35
N PHE A 520 10.71 -14.70 34.07
CA PHE A 520 9.38 -14.40 34.61
C PHE A 520 9.44 -13.37 35.74
N ALA A 521 8.72 -12.25 35.60
CA ALA A 521 8.66 -11.19 36.60
C ALA A 521 7.22 -10.66 36.85
N ASN A 522 6.20 -11.25 36.23
CA ASN A 522 4.82 -10.83 36.40
C ASN A 522 4.21 -11.41 37.69
N THR A 523 4.19 -10.62 38.76
CA THR A 523 3.65 -11.03 40.07
C THR A 523 2.12 -11.19 40.10
N LYS A 524 1.40 -10.74 39.06
CA LYS A 524 -0.07 -10.87 38.98
C LYS A 524 -0.52 -12.22 38.43
N LEU A 525 0.34 -12.93 37.71
CA LEU A 525 0.04 -14.23 37.14
C LEU A 525 0.54 -15.33 38.07
N THR A 526 -0.34 -16.28 38.41
CA THR A 526 0.06 -17.50 39.12
C THR A 526 0.41 -18.60 38.11
N PRO A 527 1.50 -19.35 38.32
CA PRO A 527 1.81 -20.53 37.51
C PRO A 527 0.62 -21.49 37.49
N ASN A 528 0.26 -21.97 36.30
CA ASN A 528 -0.83 -22.90 36.09
C ASN A 528 -0.39 -23.99 35.10
N PRO A 529 -0.24 -25.25 35.53
CA PRO A 529 0.14 -26.37 34.67
C PRO A 529 -0.76 -26.58 33.44
N ASP A 530 -2.05 -26.21 33.51
CA ASP A 530 -2.99 -26.33 32.37
C ASP A 530 -2.65 -25.38 31.21
N ASN A 531 -1.79 -24.39 31.47
CA ASN A 531 -1.29 -23.43 30.50
C ASN A 531 -0.02 -23.89 29.77
N LYS A 532 0.43 -25.12 30.01
CA LYS A 532 1.54 -25.73 29.26
C LYS A 532 1.27 -25.66 27.75
N ALA A 533 2.30 -25.32 26.97
CA ALA A 533 2.16 -25.23 25.52
C ALA A 533 1.83 -26.59 24.87
N GLU A 534 0.90 -26.59 23.91
CA GLU A 534 0.45 -27.81 23.22
C GLU A 534 0.81 -27.78 21.74
N PHE A 535 1.49 -28.84 21.27
CA PHE A 535 1.79 -29.08 19.88
C PHE A 535 0.81 -30.11 19.31
N LEU A 536 -0.20 -29.62 18.59
CA LEU A 536 -1.29 -30.41 18.05
C LEU A 536 -0.98 -30.81 16.62
N LEU A 537 -0.94 -32.12 16.36
CA LEU A 537 -0.69 -32.70 15.05
C LEU A 537 -1.95 -33.41 14.57
N TYR A 538 -2.48 -32.98 13.44
CA TYR A 538 -3.52 -33.74 12.74
C TYR A 538 -2.90 -34.96 12.05
N ASP A 539 -3.41 -36.15 12.38
CA ASP A 539 -2.94 -37.43 11.85
C ASP A 539 -3.59 -37.72 10.50
N LYS A 540 -2.77 -37.78 9.45
CA LYS A 540 -3.23 -38.12 8.09
C LYS A 540 -3.42 -39.61 7.86
N ASP A 541 -2.91 -40.47 8.74
CA ASP A 541 -2.95 -41.92 8.52
C ASP A 541 -4.34 -42.52 8.84
N ASP A 542 -5.21 -41.75 9.51
CA ASP A 542 -6.57 -42.15 9.93
C ASP A 542 -7.66 -41.84 8.87
N THR A 543 -7.29 -41.17 7.76
CA THR A 543 -8.19 -41.03 6.62
C THR A 543 -8.09 -42.27 5.76
N GLY A 544 -9.11 -43.14 5.80
CA GLY A 544 -9.31 -44.17 4.77
C GLY A 544 -9.23 -43.52 3.38
N GLU A 545 -8.63 -44.24 2.41
CA GLU A 545 -8.34 -43.81 1.03
C GLU A 545 -9.49 -43.00 0.37
N GLU A 546 -9.58 -41.71 0.64
CA GLU A 546 -10.29 -40.75 -0.20
C GLU A 546 -9.23 -39.89 -0.88
N GLU A 547 -9.11 -40.11 -2.19
CA GLU A 547 -8.30 -39.31 -3.10
C GLU A 547 -8.45 -37.82 -2.80
N GLU A 548 -7.32 -37.11 -2.70
CA GLU A 548 -7.25 -35.64 -2.73
C GLU A 548 -7.77 -35.15 -4.09
N SER A 549 -9.09 -35.20 -4.29
CA SER A 549 -9.79 -34.52 -5.38
C SER A 549 -9.71 -33.01 -5.13
N GLN A 550 -9.15 -32.31 -6.10
CA GLN A 550 -9.07 -30.85 -6.21
C GLN A 550 -10.46 -30.21 -6.37
N THR A 551 -11.32 -30.35 -5.36
CA THR A 551 -12.64 -29.70 -5.30
C THR A 551 -12.74 -28.84 -4.04
N GLU A 552 -12.97 -27.55 -4.28
CA GLU A 552 -12.66 -26.36 -3.46
C GLU A 552 -13.44 -26.13 -2.14
N THR A 553 -14.04 -27.14 -1.48
CA THR A 553 -14.96 -26.83 -0.34
C THR A 553 -14.98 -27.81 0.85
N LYS A 554 -13.98 -28.68 1.06
CA LYS A 554 -13.88 -29.47 2.32
C LYS A 554 -13.03 -28.72 3.36
N LEU A 555 -13.56 -28.53 4.57
CA LEU A 555 -12.76 -28.11 5.74
C LEU A 555 -11.55 -29.06 5.90
N THR A 556 -10.36 -28.50 6.12
CA THR A 556 -9.18 -29.30 6.43
C THR A 556 -9.25 -29.84 7.87
N GLY A 557 -8.76 -31.07 8.11
CA GLY A 557 -8.78 -31.69 9.44
C GLY A 557 -8.05 -30.87 10.52
N GLU A 558 -6.97 -30.18 10.13
CA GLU A 558 -6.26 -29.21 10.99
C GLU A 558 -7.16 -28.07 11.49
N MET A 559 -8.08 -27.56 10.64
CA MET A 559 -9.01 -26.50 11.03
C MET A 559 -10.12 -27.01 11.93
N ARG A 560 -10.63 -28.22 11.71
CA ARG A 560 -11.58 -28.87 12.63
C ARG A 560 -10.98 -29.02 14.04
N LEU A 561 -9.71 -29.39 14.12
CA LEU A 561 -8.96 -29.48 15.36
C LEU A 561 -8.85 -28.12 16.07
N VAL A 562 -8.55 -27.05 15.33
CA VAL A 562 -8.51 -25.68 15.88
C VAL A 562 -9.89 -25.25 16.39
N ILE A 563 -10.94 -25.46 15.60
CA ILE A 563 -12.33 -25.12 15.95
C ILE A 563 -12.75 -25.84 17.23
N LYS A 564 -12.44 -27.14 17.35
CA LYS A 564 -12.70 -27.93 18.56
C LYS A 564 -12.08 -27.28 19.79
N GLU A 565 -10.82 -26.88 19.72
CA GLU A 565 -10.15 -26.28 20.87
C GLU A 565 -10.63 -24.85 21.15
N ILE A 566 -11.02 -24.06 20.13
CA ILE A 566 -11.67 -22.75 20.30
C ILE A 566 -13.02 -22.90 21.03
N LEU A 567 -13.88 -23.82 20.57
CA LEU A 567 -15.18 -24.05 21.19
C LEU A 567 -15.04 -24.58 22.62
N LYS A 568 -14.06 -25.46 22.86
CA LYS A 568 -13.69 -25.90 24.21
C LYS A 568 -13.31 -24.73 25.13
N LEU A 569 -12.47 -23.81 24.66
CA LEU A 569 -12.10 -22.61 25.42
C LEU A 569 -13.32 -21.72 25.69
N HIS A 570 -14.21 -21.55 24.72
CA HIS A 570 -15.38 -20.70 24.85
C HIS A 570 -16.46 -21.30 25.76
N GLN A 571 -16.84 -22.55 25.52
CA GLN A 571 -17.96 -23.22 26.19
C GLN A 571 -17.58 -23.76 27.58
N GLU A 572 -16.41 -24.41 27.73
CA GLU A 572 -16.01 -25.02 29.00
C GLU A 572 -15.30 -24.02 29.93
N LYS A 573 -14.51 -23.10 29.37
CA LYS A 573 -13.68 -22.15 30.15
C LYS A 573 -14.20 -20.72 30.15
N GLY A 574 -15.27 -20.43 29.42
CA GLY A 574 -15.90 -19.10 29.37
C GLY A 574 -15.01 -18.01 28.74
N VAL A 575 -14.08 -18.38 27.86
CA VAL A 575 -13.17 -17.43 27.21
C VAL A 575 -13.90 -16.68 26.09
N ALA A 576 -13.86 -15.34 26.10
CA ALA A 576 -14.44 -14.52 25.04
C ALA A 576 -13.66 -14.67 23.72
N PHE A 577 -14.32 -14.59 22.56
CA PHE A 577 -13.66 -14.78 21.27
C PHE A 577 -12.54 -13.77 21.02
N LYS A 578 -12.70 -12.52 21.48
CA LYS A 578 -11.67 -11.47 21.40
C LYS A 578 -10.36 -11.77 22.13
N GLU A 579 -10.35 -12.77 23.03
CA GLU A 579 -9.14 -13.18 23.77
C GLU A 579 -8.32 -14.24 23.01
N ILE A 580 -8.82 -14.69 21.86
CA ILE A 580 -8.21 -15.74 21.03
C ILE A 580 -7.66 -15.11 19.75
N ALA A 581 -6.37 -15.35 19.49
CA ALA A 581 -5.72 -14.94 18.25
C ALA A 581 -5.22 -16.15 17.45
N LEU A 582 -5.45 -16.11 16.14
CA LEU A 582 -4.93 -17.07 15.16
C LEU A 582 -3.81 -16.40 14.36
N LEU A 583 -2.60 -16.93 14.50
CA LEU A 583 -1.40 -16.42 13.84
C LEU A 583 -1.00 -17.33 12.70
N THR A 584 -0.81 -16.74 11.52
CA THR A 584 -0.32 -17.42 10.31
C THR A 584 0.99 -16.79 9.82
N SER A 585 1.88 -17.58 9.22
CA SER A 585 3.10 -17.04 8.58
C SER A 585 2.78 -16.29 7.29
N SER A 586 1.75 -16.70 6.57
CA SER A 586 1.30 -16.11 5.30
C SER A 586 -0.23 -16.14 5.16
N ARG A 587 -0.79 -15.28 4.31
CA ARG A 587 -2.24 -15.18 4.08
C ARG A 587 -2.80 -16.23 3.12
N SER A 588 -1.97 -17.11 2.56
CA SER A 588 -2.37 -18.00 1.45
C SER A 588 -3.51 -18.96 1.78
N ARG A 589 -3.67 -19.35 3.05
CA ARG A 589 -4.75 -20.23 3.52
C ARG A 589 -5.85 -19.48 4.28
N ASN A 590 -5.83 -18.14 4.33
CA ASN A 590 -6.77 -17.36 5.15
C ASN A 590 -8.22 -17.52 4.73
N ASP A 591 -8.51 -17.59 3.42
CA ASP A 591 -9.89 -17.72 2.94
C ASP A 591 -10.51 -19.07 3.36
N GLN A 592 -9.70 -20.15 3.38
CA GLN A 592 -10.12 -21.45 3.89
C GLN A 592 -10.36 -21.41 5.41
N ILE A 593 -9.53 -20.67 6.16
CA ILE A 593 -9.71 -20.48 7.61
C ILE A 593 -11.01 -19.71 7.89
N LEU A 594 -11.29 -18.65 7.13
CA LEU A 594 -12.50 -17.85 7.28
C LEU A 594 -13.76 -18.66 6.97
N LEU A 595 -13.74 -19.41 5.85
CA LEU A 595 -14.83 -20.30 5.48
C LEU A 595 -15.10 -21.32 6.59
N ALA A 596 -14.04 -21.99 7.08
CA ALA A 596 -14.12 -22.99 8.15
C ALA A 596 -14.73 -22.43 9.44
N LEU A 597 -14.30 -21.25 9.88
CA LEU A 597 -14.83 -20.60 11.09
C LEU A 597 -16.27 -20.13 10.90
N SER A 598 -16.63 -19.65 9.71
CA SER A 598 -17.99 -19.21 9.39
C SER A 598 -19.00 -20.36 9.40
N GLU A 599 -18.61 -21.56 8.96
CA GLU A 599 -19.47 -22.76 8.97
C GLU A 599 -19.89 -23.17 10.39
N TYR A 600 -19.04 -22.92 11.40
CA TYR A 600 -19.33 -23.20 12.80
C TYR A 600 -19.87 -21.97 13.55
N GLY A 601 -20.14 -20.86 12.86
CA GLY A 601 -20.70 -19.64 13.46
C GLY A 601 -19.74 -18.84 14.32
N ILE A 602 -18.42 -19.07 14.22
CA ILE A 602 -17.42 -18.36 15.01
C ILE A 602 -17.16 -16.98 14.38
N PRO A 603 -17.35 -15.86 15.11
CA PRO A 603 -17.06 -14.54 14.59
C PRO A 603 -15.55 -14.32 14.46
N VAL A 604 -15.10 -13.86 13.29
CA VAL A 604 -13.68 -13.64 12.99
C VAL A 604 -13.45 -12.21 12.54
N LYS A 605 -12.37 -11.62 13.02
CA LYS A 605 -11.84 -10.33 12.58
C LYS A 605 -10.49 -10.58 11.91
N THR A 606 -10.33 -10.14 10.66
CA THR A 606 -9.08 -10.29 9.91
C THR A 606 -8.26 -9.01 9.90
N ASP A 607 -6.96 -9.14 10.10
CA ASP A 607 -6.02 -8.03 9.90
C ASP A 607 -5.55 -7.99 8.45
N GLY A 608 -6.29 -7.24 7.65
CA GLY A 608 -5.93 -6.92 6.29
C GLY A 608 -7.12 -6.87 5.36
N GLU A 609 -7.13 -5.83 4.57
CA GLU A 609 -7.90 -5.77 3.33
C GLU A 609 -7.48 -6.98 2.44
N GLN A 610 -8.45 -7.76 1.97
CA GLN A 610 -8.19 -8.82 0.99
C GLN A 610 -7.74 -8.13 -0.31
N ASN A 611 -6.56 -8.49 -0.82
CA ASN A 611 -6.01 -7.98 -2.08
C ASN A 611 -6.67 -8.68 -3.29
N ASN A 612 -8.01 -8.79 -3.27
CA ASN A 612 -8.82 -9.33 -4.35
C ASN A 612 -9.99 -8.38 -4.65
N TYR A 613 -9.82 -7.08 -4.38
CA TYR A 613 -10.89 -6.09 -4.53
C TYR A 613 -11.37 -5.98 -5.98
N LEU A 614 -10.46 -5.75 -6.93
CA LEU A 614 -10.79 -5.64 -8.35
C LEU A 614 -11.21 -7.00 -8.93
N GLN A 615 -10.84 -8.09 -8.25
CA GLN A 615 -11.28 -9.45 -8.58
C GLN A 615 -12.66 -9.82 -7.99
N SER A 616 -13.21 -9.02 -7.07
CA SER A 616 -14.56 -9.25 -6.55
C SER A 616 -15.59 -9.14 -7.68
N LEU A 617 -16.54 -10.08 -7.72
CA LEU A 617 -17.52 -10.17 -8.81
C LEU A 617 -18.28 -8.85 -9.00
N GLU A 618 -18.69 -8.20 -7.89
CA GLU A 618 -19.39 -6.93 -7.95
C GLU A 618 -18.57 -5.79 -8.58
N VAL A 619 -17.27 -5.74 -8.28
CA VAL A 619 -16.38 -4.72 -8.86
C VAL A 619 -16.05 -5.05 -10.30
N GLN A 620 -15.79 -6.33 -10.64
CA GLN A 620 -15.52 -6.75 -12.02
C GLN A 620 -16.65 -6.37 -12.98
N VAL A 621 -17.91 -6.64 -12.58
CA VAL A 621 -19.08 -6.25 -13.38
C VAL A 621 -19.12 -4.75 -13.61
N MET A 622 -18.80 -3.94 -12.60
CA MET A 622 -18.74 -2.48 -12.75
C MET A 622 -17.57 -2.00 -13.60
N LEU A 623 -16.40 -2.61 -13.47
CA LEU A 623 -15.25 -2.29 -14.34
C LEU A 623 -15.55 -2.63 -15.80
N ASP A 624 -16.18 -3.76 -16.05
CA ASP A 624 -16.64 -4.16 -17.39
C ASP A 624 -17.72 -3.21 -17.92
N THR A 625 -18.63 -2.74 -17.05
CA THR A 625 -19.61 -1.70 -17.41
C THR A 625 -18.91 -0.41 -17.86
N LEU A 626 -17.93 0.06 -17.09
CA LEU A 626 -17.13 1.25 -17.41
C LEU A 626 -16.33 1.06 -18.71
N ARG A 627 -15.76 -0.13 -18.93
CA ARG A 627 -15.08 -0.54 -20.17
C ARG A 627 -15.99 -0.44 -21.39
N VAL A 628 -17.24 -0.91 -21.30
CA VAL A 628 -18.23 -0.80 -22.37
C VAL A 628 -18.62 0.66 -22.64
N ILE A 629 -18.79 1.48 -21.59
CA ILE A 629 -19.09 2.91 -21.75
C ILE A 629 -17.95 3.62 -22.49
N HIS A 630 -16.70 3.32 -22.13
CA HIS A 630 -15.52 3.83 -22.82
C HIS A 630 -15.45 3.34 -24.27
N ASN A 631 -15.51 2.03 -24.47
CA ASN A 631 -15.43 1.40 -25.78
C ASN A 631 -16.36 0.16 -25.87
N PRO A 632 -17.54 0.29 -26.51
CA PRO A 632 -18.47 -0.83 -26.65
C PRO A 632 -17.99 -1.96 -27.55
N LEU A 633 -16.88 -1.78 -28.29
CA LEU A 633 -16.32 -2.82 -29.17
C LEU A 633 -15.57 -3.92 -28.40
N GLN A 634 -15.52 -3.85 -27.07
CA GLN A 634 -14.95 -4.89 -26.23
C GLN A 634 -15.98 -5.99 -25.95
N ASP A 635 -15.99 -7.02 -26.79
CA ASP A 635 -17.01 -8.09 -26.76
C ASP A 635 -17.13 -8.78 -25.40
N TYR A 636 -16.02 -9.07 -24.71
CA TYR A 636 -16.04 -9.68 -23.37
C TYR A 636 -16.79 -8.80 -22.36
N ALA A 637 -16.40 -7.53 -22.25
CA ALA A 637 -17.00 -6.59 -21.30
C ALA A 637 -18.48 -6.32 -21.65
N LEU A 638 -18.82 -6.28 -22.94
CA LEU A 638 -20.19 -6.13 -23.41
C LEU A 638 -21.06 -7.32 -22.99
N VAL A 639 -20.58 -8.55 -23.18
CA VAL A 639 -21.29 -9.76 -22.74
C VAL A 639 -21.44 -9.78 -21.22
N ALA A 640 -20.39 -9.42 -20.47
CA ALA A 640 -20.44 -9.35 -19.01
C ALA A 640 -21.52 -8.37 -18.53
N LEU A 641 -21.59 -7.18 -19.14
CA LEU A 641 -22.64 -6.18 -18.84
C LEU A 641 -24.04 -6.70 -19.19
N MET A 642 -24.22 -7.29 -20.37
CA MET A 642 -25.52 -7.83 -20.79
C MET A 642 -25.99 -8.96 -19.87
N LYS A 643 -25.10 -9.88 -19.49
CA LYS A 643 -25.43 -11.01 -18.61
C LYS A 643 -25.59 -10.60 -17.14
N SER A 644 -25.06 -9.44 -16.74
CA SER A 644 -25.15 -8.95 -15.37
C SER A 644 -26.61 -8.80 -14.88
N PRO A 645 -26.85 -8.81 -13.56
CA PRO A 645 -28.18 -8.56 -12.98
C PRO A 645 -28.82 -7.24 -13.41
N MET A 646 -28.05 -6.28 -13.93
CA MET A 646 -28.58 -5.02 -14.45
C MET A 646 -29.44 -5.20 -15.70
N PHE A 647 -29.16 -6.20 -16.54
CA PHE A 647 -29.87 -6.41 -17.81
C PHE A 647 -30.38 -7.85 -18.02
N GLY A 648 -29.74 -8.84 -17.40
CA GLY A 648 -30.23 -10.21 -17.30
C GLY A 648 -30.42 -10.91 -18.64
N PHE A 649 -29.49 -10.74 -19.58
CA PHE A 649 -29.51 -11.51 -20.84
C PHE A 649 -29.07 -12.95 -20.61
N ASP A 650 -29.85 -13.91 -21.10
CA ASP A 650 -29.51 -15.33 -21.02
C ASP A 650 -28.62 -15.79 -22.19
N GLU A 651 -28.12 -17.03 -22.11
CA GLU A 651 -27.24 -17.60 -23.12
C GLU A 651 -27.90 -17.74 -24.50
N ASP A 652 -29.22 -17.98 -24.56
CA ASP A 652 -29.97 -18.13 -25.82
C ASP A 652 -30.15 -16.76 -26.51
N GLU A 653 -30.52 -15.73 -25.76
CA GLU A 653 -30.61 -14.35 -26.24
C GLU A 653 -29.27 -13.85 -26.80
N LEU A 654 -28.17 -14.11 -26.09
CA LEU A 654 -26.81 -13.76 -26.54
C LEU A 654 -26.40 -14.55 -27.79
N ALA A 655 -26.73 -15.85 -27.86
CA ALA A 655 -26.49 -16.66 -29.04
C ALA A 655 -27.26 -16.13 -30.26
N ARG A 656 -28.53 -15.77 -30.10
CA ARG A 656 -29.35 -15.15 -31.17
C ARG A 656 -28.77 -13.83 -31.66
N LEU A 657 -28.28 -13.00 -30.74
CA LEU A 657 -27.59 -11.74 -31.07
C LEU A 657 -26.29 -11.99 -31.84
N SER A 658 -25.51 -13.01 -31.44
CA SER A 658 -24.22 -13.35 -32.08
C SER A 658 -24.35 -13.71 -33.57
N LEU A 659 -25.55 -14.13 -34.01
CA LEU A 659 -25.89 -14.48 -35.39
C LEU A 659 -26.34 -13.28 -36.24
N GLN A 660 -26.47 -12.08 -35.67
CA GLN A 660 -26.97 -10.87 -36.36
C GLN A 660 -25.88 -10.14 -37.16
N LYS A 661 -25.20 -10.88 -38.03
CA LYS A 661 -24.10 -10.37 -38.85
C LYS A 661 -24.61 -9.72 -40.15
N ALA A 662 -23.96 -8.66 -40.61
CA ALA A 662 -24.19 -8.07 -41.93
C ALA A 662 -23.68 -9.00 -43.06
N GLU A 663 -24.36 -9.01 -44.22
CA GLU A 663 -24.05 -9.94 -45.33
C GLU A 663 -22.68 -9.66 -46.00
N ASP A 664 -22.18 -8.43 -45.90
CA ASP A 664 -20.99 -7.92 -46.62
C ASP A 664 -19.68 -8.00 -45.83
N LYS A 665 -19.72 -8.25 -44.52
CA LYS A 665 -18.52 -8.36 -43.68
C LYS A 665 -18.13 -9.80 -43.38
N VAL A 666 -16.84 -10.08 -43.17
CA VAL A 666 -16.33 -11.41 -42.76
C VAL A 666 -16.28 -11.54 -41.23
N HIS A 667 -15.91 -10.46 -40.54
CA HIS A 667 -15.89 -10.38 -39.08
C HIS A 667 -16.56 -9.08 -38.62
N GLU A 668 -17.36 -9.18 -37.55
CA GLU A 668 -18.02 -8.06 -36.87
C GLU A 668 -17.98 -8.32 -35.36
N ASN A 669 -17.76 -7.26 -34.59
CA ASN A 669 -17.83 -7.29 -33.13
C ASN A 669 -19.28 -7.40 -32.68
N LEU A 670 -19.52 -7.85 -31.45
CA LEU A 670 -20.87 -8.07 -30.91
C LEU A 670 -21.69 -6.77 -30.86
N TYR A 671 -21.07 -5.62 -30.59
CA TYR A 671 -21.76 -4.33 -30.62
C TYR A 671 -22.26 -3.95 -32.02
N GLU A 672 -21.50 -4.28 -33.08
CA GLU A 672 -21.96 -4.04 -34.46
C GLU A 672 -23.17 -4.92 -34.77
N LYS A 673 -23.15 -6.18 -34.33
CA LYS A 673 -24.28 -7.10 -34.45
C LYS A 673 -25.52 -6.63 -33.68
N LEU A 674 -25.32 -6.00 -32.52
CA LEU A 674 -26.38 -5.34 -31.76
C LEU A 674 -27.02 -4.19 -32.55
N VAL A 675 -26.22 -3.37 -33.22
CA VAL A 675 -26.71 -2.30 -34.12
C VAL A 675 -27.44 -2.89 -35.33
N ASN A 676 -26.92 -3.98 -35.91
CA ASN A 676 -27.55 -4.66 -37.04
C ASN A 676 -28.91 -5.26 -36.66
N ALA A 677 -29.02 -5.85 -35.46
CA ALA A 677 -30.27 -6.35 -34.90
C ALA A 677 -31.31 -5.24 -34.74
N GLN A 678 -30.91 -4.06 -34.26
CA GLN A 678 -31.78 -2.90 -34.11
C GLN A 678 -32.26 -2.35 -35.46
N LYS A 679 -31.38 -2.30 -36.46
CA LYS A 679 -31.70 -1.83 -37.82
C LYS A 679 -32.44 -2.87 -38.67
N MET A 680 -32.63 -4.09 -38.17
CA MET A 680 -33.15 -5.24 -38.93
C MET A 680 -32.39 -5.49 -40.24
N ALA A 681 -31.07 -5.26 -40.22
CA ALA A 681 -30.20 -5.29 -41.41
C ALA A 681 -29.54 -6.66 -41.67
N SER A 682 -29.81 -7.66 -40.82
CA SER A 682 -29.24 -9.01 -40.93
C SER A 682 -30.15 -9.96 -41.72
N SER A 683 -29.55 -11.00 -42.32
CA SER A 683 -30.27 -12.09 -42.99
C SER A 683 -31.07 -12.97 -42.01
N GLN A 684 -30.65 -13.00 -40.74
CA GLN A 684 -31.24 -13.79 -39.65
C GLN A 684 -32.16 -12.97 -38.72
N LYS A 685 -32.74 -11.87 -39.22
CA LYS A 685 -33.61 -10.96 -38.44
C LYS A 685 -34.79 -11.65 -37.74
N GLY A 686 -35.29 -12.77 -38.27
CA GLY A 686 -36.39 -13.53 -37.69
C GLY A 686 -36.05 -14.24 -36.36
N LEU A 687 -34.77 -14.31 -35.98
CA LEU A 687 -34.36 -14.87 -34.69
C LEU A 687 -34.53 -13.88 -33.52
N ILE A 688 -34.68 -12.58 -33.82
CA ILE A 688 -34.89 -11.52 -32.83
C ILE A 688 -36.40 -11.30 -32.67
N HIS A 689 -36.98 -11.92 -31.64
CA HIS A 689 -38.38 -11.75 -31.29
C HIS A 689 -38.65 -10.38 -30.68
N THR A 690 -39.91 -9.95 -30.68
CA THR A 690 -40.32 -8.61 -30.19
C THR A 690 -39.81 -8.31 -28.78
N ALA A 691 -39.91 -9.26 -27.85
CA ALA A 691 -39.43 -9.09 -26.47
C ALA A 691 -37.91 -8.84 -26.41
N LEU A 692 -37.12 -9.60 -27.18
CA LEU A 692 -35.68 -9.41 -27.26
C LEU A 692 -35.33 -8.08 -27.94
N ALA A 693 -36.05 -7.69 -29.01
CA ALA A 693 -35.86 -6.41 -29.67
C ALA A 693 -36.08 -5.22 -28.73
N GLU A 694 -37.12 -5.26 -27.90
CA GLU A 694 -37.40 -4.24 -26.88
C GLU A 694 -36.31 -4.19 -25.82
N LYS A 695 -35.86 -5.35 -25.33
CA LYS A 695 -34.76 -5.47 -24.35
C LYS A 695 -33.45 -4.90 -24.90
N LEU A 696 -33.10 -5.23 -26.15
CA LEU A 696 -31.91 -4.69 -26.83
C LEU A 696 -32.00 -3.18 -27.04
N LYS A 697 -33.19 -2.65 -27.37
CA LYS A 697 -33.42 -1.21 -27.50
C LYS A 697 -33.24 -0.50 -26.16
N GLN A 698 -33.86 -0.98 -25.09
CA GLN A 698 -33.70 -0.42 -23.75
C GLN A 698 -32.24 -0.42 -23.30
N PHE A 699 -31.51 -1.52 -23.54
CA PHE A 699 -30.08 -1.61 -23.29
C PHE A 699 -29.29 -0.51 -24.03
N MET A 700 -29.54 -0.34 -25.33
CA MET A 700 -28.86 0.65 -26.16
C MET A 700 -29.15 2.10 -25.72
N ASP A 701 -30.40 2.41 -25.38
CA ASP A 701 -30.81 3.75 -24.93
C ASP A 701 -30.13 4.11 -23.60
N ILE A 702 -30.08 3.15 -22.66
CA ILE A 702 -29.40 3.32 -21.36
C ILE A 702 -27.89 3.47 -21.55
N LEU A 703 -27.27 2.60 -22.36
CA LEU A 703 -25.84 2.69 -22.64
C LEU A 703 -25.48 4.03 -23.31
N ALA A 704 -26.28 4.52 -24.27
CA ALA A 704 -26.08 5.82 -24.89
C ALA A 704 -26.19 6.98 -23.89
N SER A 705 -27.15 6.90 -22.97
CA SER A 705 -27.32 7.87 -21.86
C SER A 705 -26.08 7.91 -20.96
N TRP A 706 -25.56 6.76 -20.53
CA TRP A 706 -24.34 6.68 -19.72
C TRP A 706 -23.12 7.24 -20.47
N ARG A 707 -22.96 6.93 -21.76
CA ARG A 707 -21.87 7.45 -22.59
C ARG A 707 -21.93 8.95 -22.79
N LEU A 708 -23.12 9.53 -22.88
CA LEU A 708 -23.29 10.99 -22.96
C LEU A 708 -22.94 11.64 -21.61
N TYR A 709 -23.41 11.05 -20.50
CA TYR A 709 -23.17 11.55 -19.15
C TYR A 709 -21.69 11.59 -18.79
N ALA A 710 -20.94 10.56 -19.16
CA ALA A 710 -19.49 10.43 -18.94
C ALA A 710 -18.65 11.55 -19.59
N LYS A 711 -19.21 12.32 -20.54
CA LYS A 711 -18.49 13.42 -21.22
C LYS A 711 -18.50 14.73 -20.43
N THR A 712 -19.45 14.92 -19.53
CA THR A 712 -19.68 16.21 -18.86
C THR A 712 -19.67 16.12 -17.33
N HIS A 713 -19.62 14.92 -16.77
CA HIS A 713 -19.65 14.68 -15.32
C HIS A 713 -18.42 13.91 -14.84
N SER A 714 -18.22 13.90 -13.52
CA SER A 714 -17.15 13.14 -12.86
C SER A 714 -17.39 11.63 -12.97
N LEU A 715 -16.33 10.84 -12.76
CA LEU A 715 -16.46 9.38 -12.69
C LEU A 715 -17.27 8.93 -11.48
N TYR A 716 -17.17 9.65 -10.36
CA TYR A 716 -17.98 9.41 -9.17
C TYR A 716 -19.48 9.49 -9.50
N ASP A 717 -19.88 10.58 -10.16
CA ASP A 717 -21.27 10.80 -10.55
C ASP A 717 -21.75 9.78 -11.58
N LEU A 718 -20.88 9.39 -12.52
CA LEU A 718 -21.19 8.36 -13.52
C LEU A 718 -21.46 7.01 -12.85
N ILE A 719 -20.62 6.60 -11.89
CA ILE A 719 -20.79 5.35 -11.16
C ILE A 719 -22.09 5.35 -10.36
N TRP A 720 -22.39 6.43 -9.65
CA TRP A 720 -23.66 6.57 -8.92
C TRP A 720 -24.88 6.62 -9.83
N LYS A 721 -24.76 7.23 -11.01
CA LYS A 721 -25.81 7.18 -12.02
C LYS A 721 -26.10 5.74 -12.45
N ILE A 722 -25.08 4.91 -12.68
CA ILE A 722 -25.25 3.48 -13.03
C ILE A 722 -25.91 2.72 -11.87
N TYR A 723 -25.47 2.96 -10.63
CA TYR A 723 -26.05 2.34 -9.44
C TYR A 723 -27.54 2.65 -9.30
N ASN A 724 -27.94 3.90 -9.53
CA ASN A 724 -29.32 4.35 -9.38
C ASN A 724 -30.21 3.96 -10.59
N ASP A 725 -29.69 4.02 -11.81
CA ASP A 725 -30.49 3.71 -13.01
C ASP A 725 -30.90 2.22 -13.05
N ARG A 726 -30.06 1.30 -12.53
CA ARG A 726 -30.28 -0.16 -12.58
C ARG A 726 -30.24 -0.87 -11.22
N PHE A 727 -30.25 -0.12 -10.12
CA PHE A 727 -30.28 -0.63 -8.74
C PHE A 727 -29.20 -1.66 -8.41
N TYR A 728 -28.03 -1.58 -9.06
CA TYR A 728 -26.98 -2.59 -8.89
C TYR A 728 -26.40 -2.58 -7.47
N TYR A 729 -26.25 -1.39 -6.87
CA TYR A 729 -25.78 -1.22 -5.50
C TYR A 729 -26.73 -1.85 -4.47
N ASP A 730 -28.04 -1.71 -4.69
CA ASP A 730 -29.07 -2.28 -3.82
C ASP A 730 -29.16 -3.80 -4.00
N TYR A 731 -29.07 -4.28 -5.24
CA TYR A 731 -29.08 -5.70 -5.58
C TYR A 731 -27.95 -6.46 -4.84
N VAL A 732 -26.72 -5.96 -4.88
CA VAL A 732 -25.60 -6.65 -4.20
C VAL A 732 -25.73 -6.61 -2.67
N GLY A 733 -26.45 -5.64 -2.11
CA GLY A 733 -26.74 -5.55 -0.69
C GLY A 733 -27.68 -6.65 -0.18
N ALA A 734 -28.51 -7.22 -1.07
CA ALA A 734 -29.42 -8.32 -0.73
C ALA A 734 -28.77 -9.71 -0.79
N LEU A 735 -27.52 -9.82 -1.23
CA LEU A 735 -26.78 -11.08 -1.33
C LEU A 735 -26.09 -11.46 0.00
N PRO A 736 -25.63 -12.72 0.19
CA PRO A 736 -24.76 -13.07 1.30
C PRO A 736 -23.52 -12.17 1.37
N ASN A 737 -23.18 -11.72 2.59
CA ASN A 737 -22.18 -10.68 2.85
C ASN A 737 -22.45 -9.33 2.15
N GLY A 738 -23.73 -9.00 1.90
CA GLY A 738 -24.17 -7.79 1.22
C GLY A 738 -23.51 -6.47 1.69
N PRO A 739 -23.38 -6.21 3.01
CA PRO A 739 -22.70 -5.00 3.49
C PRO A 739 -21.25 -4.87 3.00
N ALA A 740 -20.49 -5.96 2.91
CA ALA A 740 -19.12 -5.94 2.40
C ALA A 740 -19.09 -5.68 0.88
N ARG A 741 -20.02 -6.27 0.12
CA ARG A 741 -20.15 -6.03 -1.33
C ARG A 741 -20.53 -4.59 -1.66
N GLN A 742 -21.46 -4.01 -0.89
CA GLN A 742 -21.83 -2.60 -0.99
C GLN A 742 -20.65 -1.68 -0.62
N ALA A 743 -19.90 -2.02 0.43
CA ALA A 743 -18.69 -1.29 0.77
C ALA A 743 -17.66 -1.33 -0.38
N ASN A 744 -17.51 -2.46 -1.06
CA ASN A 744 -16.64 -2.58 -2.23
C ASN A 744 -17.06 -1.65 -3.38
N LEU A 745 -18.35 -1.64 -3.74
CA LEU A 745 -18.89 -0.77 -4.78
C LEU A 745 -18.77 0.72 -4.44
N TYR A 746 -18.98 1.08 -3.17
CA TYR A 746 -18.81 2.45 -2.71
C TYR A 746 -17.34 2.90 -2.78
N ALA A 747 -16.41 2.01 -2.43
CA ALA A 747 -14.98 2.24 -2.61
C ALA A 747 -14.63 2.54 -4.06
N LEU A 748 -15.30 1.90 -5.04
CA LEU A 748 -14.99 2.09 -6.45
C LEU A 748 -15.25 3.54 -6.85
N ALA A 749 -16.40 4.08 -6.42
CA ALA A 749 -16.76 5.47 -6.63
C ALA A 749 -15.75 6.41 -5.97
N LEU A 750 -15.42 6.20 -4.69
CA LEU A 750 -14.44 7.02 -3.97
C LEU A 750 -13.04 6.98 -4.59
N ARG A 751 -12.60 5.81 -5.09
CA ARG A 751 -11.31 5.66 -5.78
C ARG A 751 -11.30 6.40 -7.11
N ALA A 752 -12.41 6.37 -7.84
CA ALA A 752 -12.56 7.14 -9.06
C ALA A 752 -12.49 8.67 -8.77
N ASP A 753 -13.11 9.14 -7.69
CA ASP A 753 -13.01 10.54 -7.24
C ASP A 753 -11.58 10.92 -6.83
N GLN A 754 -10.90 10.06 -6.06
CA GLN A 754 -9.49 10.27 -5.67
C GLN A 754 -8.57 10.33 -6.88
N PHE A 755 -8.80 9.49 -7.89
CA PHE A 755 -8.07 9.51 -9.15
C PHE A 755 -8.25 10.83 -9.92
N GLU A 756 -9.48 11.36 -9.97
CA GLU A 756 -9.74 12.65 -10.62
C GLU A 756 -9.13 13.84 -9.87
N LYS A 757 -9.00 13.73 -8.55
CA LYS A 757 -8.31 14.70 -7.70
C LYS A 757 -6.78 14.64 -7.84
N SER A 758 -6.21 13.51 -8.23
CA SER A 758 -4.74 13.32 -8.37
C SER A 758 -4.16 13.77 -9.72
N ASN A 759 -4.79 14.76 -10.37
CA ASN A 759 -4.42 15.31 -11.70
C ASN A 759 -4.69 14.40 -12.91
N PHE A 760 -5.28 13.22 -12.74
CA PHE A 760 -5.68 12.34 -13.84
C PHE A 760 -7.19 12.40 -14.07
N LYS A 761 -7.64 13.02 -15.16
CA LYS A 761 -9.08 13.14 -15.46
C LYS A 761 -9.55 12.22 -16.60
N GLY A 762 -10.78 11.71 -16.46
CA GLY A 762 -11.50 11.02 -17.52
C GLY A 762 -11.42 9.49 -17.49
N LEU A 763 -12.47 8.88 -18.03
CA LEU A 763 -12.73 7.43 -18.01
C LEU A 763 -11.62 6.58 -18.65
N SER A 764 -11.04 7.04 -19.77
CA SER A 764 -10.02 6.29 -20.50
C SER A 764 -8.74 6.08 -19.69
N ARG A 765 -8.29 7.14 -18.99
CA ARG A 765 -7.11 7.08 -18.13
C ARG A 765 -7.36 6.21 -16.90
N PHE A 766 -8.56 6.29 -16.34
CA PHE A 766 -8.96 5.46 -15.20
C PHE A 766 -8.95 3.97 -15.56
N ILE A 767 -9.56 3.58 -16.69
CA ILE A 767 -9.56 2.18 -17.15
C ILE A 767 -8.13 1.71 -17.42
N ARG A 768 -7.31 2.52 -18.12
CA ARG A 768 -5.90 2.16 -18.37
C ARG A 768 -5.13 1.92 -17.07
N MET A 769 -5.34 2.77 -16.06
CA MET A 769 -4.75 2.57 -14.74
C MET A 769 -5.22 1.26 -14.13
N ILE A 770 -6.52 0.96 -14.14
CA ILE A 770 -7.07 -0.30 -13.58
C ILE A 770 -6.51 -1.53 -14.32
N ASP A 771 -6.44 -1.49 -15.65
CA ASP A 771 -5.89 -2.59 -16.45
C ASP A 771 -4.41 -2.82 -16.12
N GLN A 772 -3.63 -1.75 -15.97
CA GLN A 772 -2.22 -1.82 -15.55
C GLN A 772 -2.07 -2.38 -14.12
N VAL A 773 -2.95 -1.99 -13.20
CA VAL A 773 -3.00 -2.52 -11.82
C VAL A 773 -3.27 -4.03 -11.82
N LEU A 774 -4.22 -4.48 -12.65
CA LEU A 774 -4.57 -5.89 -12.81
C LEU A 774 -3.44 -6.70 -13.47
N GLU A 775 -2.83 -6.18 -14.53
CA GLU A 775 -1.68 -6.81 -15.22
C GLU A 775 -0.48 -6.98 -14.28
N ALA A 776 -0.25 -6.00 -13.40
CA ALA A 776 0.82 -6.03 -12.42
C ALA A 776 0.53 -6.94 -11.21
N GLN A 777 -0.66 -7.57 -11.14
CA GLN A 777 -1.12 -8.38 -10.00
C GLN A 777 -1.11 -7.63 -8.66
N HIS A 778 -1.11 -6.30 -8.70
CA HIS A 778 -1.17 -5.43 -7.52
C HIS A 778 -2.61 -5.02 -7.24
N ASP A 779 -3.49 -6.00 -6.98
CA ASP A 779 -4.89 -5.69 -6.71
C ASP A 779 -5.03 -4.73 -5.51
N LEU A 780 -6.05 -3.89 -5.59
CA LEU A 780 -6.42 -3.00 -4.53
C LEU A 780 -7.02 -3.79 -3.37
N ALA A 781 -7.08 -3.10 -2.26
CA ALA A 781 -7.38 -3.68 -0.98
C ALA A 781 -8.89 -3.46 -0.67
N SER A 782 -9.62 -4.45 -0.16
CA SER A 782 -11.07 -4.38 0.08
C SER A 782 -11.46 -3.42 1.22
N VAL A 783 -12.66 -2.82 1.19
CA VAL A 783 -13.09 -1.91 2.29
C VAL A 783 -13.42 -2.69 3.55
N ALA A 784 -12.79 -2.29 4.67
CA ALA A 784 -13.07 -2.87 5.98
C ALA A 784 -14.47 -2.45 6.47
N VAL A 785 -15.36 -3.43 6.65
CA VAL A 785 -16.59 -3.26 7.44
C VAL A 785 -16.23 -3.36 8.92
N ALA A 786 -16.88 -2.58 9.80
CA ALA A 786 -16.61 -2.63 11.23
C ALA A 786 -16.77 -4.07 11.76
N PRO A 787 -15.70 -4.69 12.28
CA PRO A 787 -15.76 -6.08 12.71
C PRO A 787 -16.61 -6.22 13.99
N PRO A 788 -17.15 -7.43 14.27
CA PRO A 788 -17.82 -7.69 15.53
C PRO A 788 -16.90 -7.41 16.73
N LYS A 789 -17.43 -6.83 17.81
CA LYS A 789 -16.65 -6.46 19.01
C LYS A 789 -16.09 -7.66 19.78
N ASP A 790 -16.72 -8.83 19.67
CA ASP A 790 -16.25 -10.08 20.24
C ASP A 790 -16.02 -11.10 19.12
N ALA A 791 -14.79 -11.16 18.62
CA ALA A 791 -14.41 -11.97 17.46
C ALA A 791 -12.97 -12.46 17.60
N VAL A 792 -12.71 -13.66 17.09
CA VAL A 792 -11.36 -14.24 17.01
C VAL A 792 -10.51 -13.40 16.07
N GLU A 793 -9.31 -13.03 16.49
CA GLU A 793 -8.42 -12.21 15.65
C GLU A 793 -7.52 -13.08 14.77
N LEU A 794 -7.76 -13.09 13.45
CA LEU A 794 -6.92 -13.77 12.46
C LEU A 794 -5.95 -12.77 11.84
N MET A 795 -4.64 -12.98 12.07
CA MET A 795 -3.60 -12.08 11.57
C MET A 795 -2.32 -12.81 11.21
N THR A 796 -1.42 -12.13 10.49
CA THR A 796 -0.08 -12.65 10.24
C THR A 796 0.82 -12.42 11.45
N ILE A 797 1.84 -13.27 11.63
CA ILE A 797 2.83 -13.12 12.72
C ILE A 797 3.52 -11.73 12.67
N HIS A 798 3.76 -11.19 11.47
CA HIS A 798 4.32 -9.84 11.31
C HIS A 798 3.42 -8.74 11.91
N LYS A 799 2.11 -8.86 11.73
CA LYS A 799 1.13 -7.89 12.24
C LYS A 799 0.90 -8.00 13.74
N SER A 800 1.10 -9.18 14.32
CA SER A 800 0.96 -9.38 15.76
C SER A 800 2.10 -8.79 16.59
N LYS A 801 3.20 -8.36 15.96
CA LYS A 801 4.32 -7.71 16.65
C LYS A 801 3.85 -6.47 17.44
N GLY A 802 4.22 -6.41 18.71
CA GLY A 802 3.78 -5.36 19.64
C GLY A 802 2.45 -5.68 20.35
N LEU A 803 1.60 -6.52 19.77
CA LEU A 803 0.35 -6.98 20.38
C LEU A 803 0.60 -8.12 21.38
N GLU A 804 -0.44 -8.43 22.17
CA GLU A 804 -0.48 -9.47 23.19
C GLU A 804 -1.90 -10.04 23.28
N PHE A 805 -2.01 -11.37 23.44
CA PHE A 805 -3.28 -12.08 23.48
C PHE A 805 -3.24 -13.17 24.56
N PRO A 806 -4.33 -13.37 25.32
CA PRO A 806 -4.41 -14.44 26.31
C PRO A 806 -4.14 -15.84 25.72
N TYR A 807 -4.80 -16.17 24.61
CA TYR A 807 -4.67 -17.47 23.93
C TYR A 807 -4.22 -17.28 22.48
N VAL A 808 -3.15 -17.95 22.10
CA VAL A 808 -2.58 -17.84 20.75
C VAL A 808 -2.49 -19.21 20.10
N PHE A 809 -3.03 -19.33 18.88
CA PHE A 809 -2.84 -20.46 18.00
C PHE A 809 -1.88 -20.06 16.88
N ILE A 810 -0.78 -20.80 16.73
CA ILE A 810 0.12 -20.68 15.58
C ILE A 810 -0.26 -21.79 14.60
N LEU A 811 -0.85 -21.38 13.48
CA LEU A 811 -1.36 -22.28 12.46
C LEU A 811 -0.32 -22.53 11.36
N ASN A 812 -0.56 -23.57 10.56
CA ASN A 812 0.26 -23.92 9.38
C ASN A 812 1.73 -24.18 9.72
N MET A 813 2.01 -24.83 10.85
CA MET A 813 3.38 -25.18 11.24
C MET A 813 4.07 -26.10 10.21
N ASP A 814 3.29 -26.81 9.39
CA ASP A 814 3.71 -27.68 8.28
C ASP A 814 4.09 -26.93 7.00
N GLN A 815 3.81 -25.63 6.91
CA GLN A 815 4.02 -24.86 5.68
C GLN A 815 5.52 -24.63 5.42
N ASP A 816 5.99 -25.06 4.25
CA ASP A 816 7.38 -24.87 3.82
C ASP A 816 7.78 -23.38 3.80
N PHE A 817 9.00 -23.10 4.25
CA PHE A 817 9.61 -21.79 4.16
C PHE A 817 9.77 -21.37 2.70
N ASN A 818 9.52 -20.09 2.41
CA ASN A 818 9.65 -19.56 1.06
C ASN A 818 11.13 -19.57 0.63
N LYS A 819 11.43 -20.19 -0.53
CA LYS A 819 12.77 -20.28 -1.13
C LYS A 819 12.88 -19.56 -2.47
N GLN A 820 11.90 -18.71 -2.84
CA GLN A 820 11.90 -18.02 -4.13
C GLN A 820 13.12 -17.11 -4.32
N ASP A 821 13.57 -16.41 -3.28
CA ASP A 821 14.70 -15.47 -3.38
C ASP A 821 16.03 -16.15 -3.73
N SER A 822 16.28 -17.35 -3.19
CA SER A 822 17.50 -18.11 -3.47
C SER A 822 17.51 -18.71 -4.88
N MET A 823 16.36 -18.80 -5.55
CA MET A 823 16.24 -19.39 -6.89
C MET A 823 16.43 -18.36 -8.02
N SER A 824 16.56 -17.08 -7.69
CA SER A 824 16.68 -15.99 -8.66
C SER A 824 17.95 -16.07 -9.54
N GLU A 825 17.95 -15.35 -10.66
CA GLU A 825 19.12 -15.28 -11.57
C GLU A 825 20.23 -14.35 -11.02
N VAL A 826 19.86 -13.46 -10.10
CA VAL A 826 20.74 -12.48 -9.45
C VAL A 826 20.49 -12.45 -7.94
N ILE A 827 21.58 -12.51 -7.16
CA ILE A 827 21.55 -12.32 -5.69
C ILE A 827 22.50 -11.19 -5.31
N LEU A 828 22.03 -10.27 -4.47
CA LEU A 828 22.77 -9.11 -4.01
C LEU A 828 23.19 -9.30 -2.56
N SER A 829 24.43 -8.93 -2.25
CA SER A 829 24.96 -8.84 -0.89
C SER A 829 25.46 -7.43 -0.64
N ARG A 830 25.23 -6.88 0.54
CA ARG A 830 25.77 -5.56 0.92
C ARG A 830 27.30 -5.57 0.94
N GLN A 831 27.91 -6.71 1.26
CA GLN A 831 29.36 -6.88 1.40
C GLN A 831 30.04 -7.25 0.08
N ASN A 832 29.46 -8.20 -0.65
CA ASN A 832 30.06 -8.79 -1.85
C ASN A 832 29.51 -8.22 -3.17
N GLY A 833 28.44 -7.43 -3.14
CA GLY A 833 27.86 -6.85 -4.36
C GLY A 833 26.99 -7.83 -5.13
N LEU A 834 27.08 -7.80 -6.46
CA LEU A 834 26.29 -8.60 -7.39
C LEU A 834 26.80 -10.04 -7.50
N GLY A 835 25.90 -11.02 -7.41
CA GLY A 835 26.11 -12.40 -7.85
C GLY A 835 25.17 -12.73 -9.01
N VAL A 836 25.67 -13.40 -10.06
CA VAL A 836 24.91 -13.67 -11.30
C VAL A 836 25.04 -15.14 -11.71
N LYS A 837 23.94 -15.73 -12.21
CA LYS A 837 23.99 -16.97 -13.00
C LYS A 837 24.33 -16.66 -14.45
N TYR A 838 25.50 -17.14 -14.89
CA TYR A 838 25.99 -16.97 -16.25
C TYR A 838 25.55 -18.11 -17.16
N ILE A 839 24.93 -17.79 -18.30
CA ILE A 839 24.55 -18.78 -19.30
C ILE A 839 25.69 -18.97 -20.30
N ALA A 840 26.53 -19.97 -20.03
CA ALA A 840 27.59 -20.39 -20.94
C ALA A 840 27.05 -21.28 -22.07
N LYS A 841 27.57 -21.10 -23.28
CA LYS A 841 27.34 -22.04 -24.40
C LYS A 841 28.55 -22.95 -24.52
N MET A 842 28.34 -24.25 -24.32
CA MET A 842 29.38 -25.26 -24.45
C MET A 842 29.13 -26.12 -25.67
N GLU A 843 30.19 -26.45 -26.40
CA GLU A 843 30.16 -27.43 -27.48
C GLU A 843 30.07 -28.83 -26.89
N THR A 844 29.20 -29.67 -27.44
CA THR A 844 28.95 -31.03 -26.95
C THR A 844 29.87 -32.08 -27.56
N GLY A 845 30.65 -31.71 -28.58
CA GLY A 845 31.44 -32.66 -29.37
C GLY A 845 30.58 -33.71 -30.10
N ALA A 846 29.26 -33.51 -30.20
CA ALA A 846 28.35 -34.46 -30.82
C ALA A 846 28.65 -34.63 -32.32
N VAL A 847 28.99 -35.86 -32.71
CA VAL A 847 29.31 -36.25 -34.09
C VAL A 847 28.03 -36.57 -34.88
N GLU A 848 26.95 -36.93 -34.18
CA GLU A 848 25.66 -37.31 -34.78
C GLU A 848 24.72 -36.09 -34.91
N ASP A 849 24.06 -35.97 -36.07
CA ASP A 849 23.23 -34.80 -36.43
C ASP A 849 22.00 -34.58 -35.54
N HIS A 850 21.53 -35.61 -34.83
CA HIS A 850 20.33 -35.54 -33.97
C HIS A 850 20.60 -34.88 -32.60
N TYR A 851 21.87 -34.74 -32.20
CA TYR A 851 22.22 -34.15 -30.91
C TYR A 851 22.57 -32.66 -31.05
N PRO A 852 22.17 -31.82 -30.09
CA PRO A 852 22.49 -30.40 -30.15
C PRO A 852 24.01 -30.20 -30.09
N LYS A 853 24.57 -29.52 -31.11
CA LYS A 853 26.01 -29.19 -31.19
C LYS A 853 26.50 -28.32 -30.03
N THR A 854 25.59 -27.58 -29.40
CA THR A 854 25.86 -26.75 -28.22
C THR A 854 24.79 -26.92 -27.16
N ILE A 855 25.20 -27.01 -25.89
CA ILE A 855 24.31 -26.96 -24.72
C ILE A 855 24.51 -25.63 -24.00
N LYS A 856 23.42 -25.09 -23.46
CA LYS A 856 23.46 -23.94 -22.55
C LYS A 856 23.57 -24.45 -21.12
N LEU A 857 24.60 -24.03 -20.41
CA LEU A 857 24.79 -24.33 -18.99
C LEU A 857 24.64 -23.05 -18.18
N SER A 858 23.83 -23.11 -17.12
CA SER A 858 23.72 -22.03 -16.15
C SER A 858 24.77 -22.25 -15.06
N ILE A 859 25.77 -21.37 -15.01
CA ILE A 859 26.89 -21.44 -14.08
C ILE A 859 26.73 -20.28 -13.08
N PRO A 860 26.42 -20.53 -11.81
CA PRO A 860 26.40 -19.47 -10.80
C PRO A 860 27.82 -18.93 -10.62
N SER A 861 28.02 -17.60 -10.58
CA SER A 861 29.33 -17.05 -10.24
C SER A 861 29.76 -17.45 -8.81
N LEU A 862 31.05 -17.37 -8.48
CA LEU A 862 31.50 -17.61 -7.11
C LEU A 862 30.78 -16.68 -6.12
N THR A 863 30.69 -15.40 -6.47
CA THR A 863 29.96 -14.38 -5.71
C THR A 863 28.47 -14.72 -5.56
N TYR A 864 27.82 -15.29 -6.59
CA TYR A 864 26.44 -15.77 -6.48
C TYR A 864 26.29 -16.79 -5.36
N ARG A 865 27.19 -17.78 -5.30
CA ARG A 865 27.13 -18.85 -4.31
C ARG A 865 27.37 -18.32 -2.89
N GLN A 866 28.35 -17.44 -2.72
CA GLN A 866 28.62 -16.78 -1.44
C GLN A 866 27.41 -15.96 -0.97
N ASN A 867 26.80 -15.19 -1.88
CA ASN A 867 25.59 -14.42 -1.57
C ASN A 867 24.38 -15.32 -1.29
N GLU A 868 24.26 -16.47 -1.97
CA GLU A 868 23.20 -17.45 -1.74
C GLU A 868 23.32 -18.06 -0.34
N GLU A 869 24.51 -18.43 0.09
CA GLU A 869 24.78 -18.96 1.43
C GLU A 869 24.45 -17.91 2.51
N GLU A 870 24.89 -16.66 2.34
CA GLU A 870 24.55 -15.53 3.22
C GLU A 870 23.02 -15.34 3.31
N LEU A 871 22.34 -15.32 2.16
CA LEU A 871 20.89 -15.12 2.07
C LEU A 871 20.11 -16.27 2.74
N GLN A 872 20.52 -17.52 2.51
CA GLN A 872 19.92 -18.69 3.12
C GLN A 872 20.06 -18.64 4.64
N LEU A 873 21.25 -18.39 5.16
CA LEU A 873 21.49 -18.27 6.61
C LEU A 873 20.62 -17.16 7.22
N ALA A 874 20.62 -15.97 6.63
CA ALA A 874 19.79 -14.86 7.08
C ALA A 874 18.29 -15.18 6.99
N SER A 875 17.87 -16.02 6.02
CA SER A 875 16.47 -16.43 5.86
C SER A 875 16.02 -17.41 6.92
N TYR A 876 16.82 -18.44 7.20
CA TYR A 876 16.55 -19.36 8.29
C TYR A 876 16.55 -18.64 9.64
N SER A 877 17.49 -17.72 9.84
CA SER A 877 17.57 -16.86 11.02
C SER A 877 16.31 -15.99 11.21
N GLU A 878 15.82 -15.36 10.14
CA GLU A 878 14.55 -14.61 10.16
C GLU A 878 13.35 -15.52 10.46
N GLN A 879 13.28 -16.73 9.91
CA GLN A 879 12.23 -17.70 10.24
C GLN A 879 12.25 -18.10 11.72
N MET A 880 13.44 -18.28 12.32
CA MET A 880 13.55 -18.53 13.76
C MET A 880 13.04 -17.34 14.59
N ARG A 881 13.39 -16.11 14.21
CA ARG A 881 12.86 -14.89 14.85
C ARG A 881 11.35 -14.73 14.66
N LEU A 882 10.82 -15.13 13.51
CA LEU A 882 9.38 -15.11 13.24
C LEU A 882 8.64 -16.06 14.19
N LEU A 883 9.16 -17.28 14.38
CA LEU A 883 8.63 -18.21 15.38
C LEU A 883 8.74 -17.64 16.80
N TYR A 884 9.86 -16.98 17.14
CA TYR A 884 10.04 -16.34 18.45
C TYR A 884 8.99 -15.26 18.72
N VAL A 885 8.73 -14.39 17.72
CA VAL A 885 7.68 -13.37 17.82
C VAL A 885 6.33 -14.02 18.03
N ALA A 886 5.99 -15.06 17.26
CA ALA A 886 4.72 -15.76 17.38
C ALA A 886 4.49 -16.37 18.77
N MET A 887 5.49 -17.09 19.30
CA MET A 887 5.40 -17.73 20.63
C MET A 887 5.30 -16.69 21.76
N THR A 888 5.97 -15.55 21.63
CA THR A 888 5.96 -14.46 22.64
C THR A 888 4.73 -13.55 22.59
N ARG A 889 3.76 -13.81 21.71
CA ARG A 889 2.48 -13.08 21.70
C ARG A 889 1.49 -13.58 22.76
N ALA A 890 1.65 -14.83 23.21
CA ALA A 890 0.76 -15.43 24.18
C ALA A 890 1.01 -14.90 25.60
N GLU A 891 -0.05 -14.56 26.32
CA GLU A 891 0.02 -14.23 27.75
C GLU A 891 -0.21 -15.47 28.61
N LYS A 892 -1.24 -16.28 28.31
CA LYS A 892 -1.60 -17.45 29.13
C LYS A 892 -1.13 -18.76 28.52
N LYS A 893 -1.59 -19.08 27.31
CA LYS A 893 -1.38 -20.41 26.70
C LYS A 893 -1.12 -20.34 25.19
N LEU A 894 -0.27 -21.26 24.72
CA LEU A 894 0.15 -21.38 23.33
C LEU A 894 -0.30 -22.72 22.74
N TYR A 895 -0.89 -22.68 21.55
CA TYR A 895 -1.22 -23.83 20.72
C TYR A 895 -0.44 -23.76 19.41
N LEU A 896 0.28 -24.82 19.07
CA LEU A 896 1.08 -24.96 17.86
C LEU A 896 0.40 -26.03 17.00
N VAL A 897 -0.03 -25.70 15.78
CA VAL A 897 -0.89 -26.58 14.98
C VAL A 897 -0.22 -26.95 13.67
N GLY A 898 -0.05 -28.25 13.44
CA GLY A 898 0.51 -28.81 12.22
C GLY A 898 -0.18 -30.10 11.77
N LYS A 899 0.34 -30.73 10.73
CA LYS A 899 -0.20 -31.99 10.17
C LYS A 899 0.89 -32.91 9.68
N GLY A 900 0.66 -34.21 9.75
CA GLY A 900 1.59 -35.20 9.23
C GLY A 900 1.08 -36.63 9.39
N SER A 901 1.70 -37.53 8.64
CA SER A 901 1.57 -38.98 8.88
C SER A 901 2.36 -39.33 10.13
N ARG A 902 1.69 -39.93 11.12
CA ARG A 902 2.33 -40.35 12.36
C ARG A 902 3.43 -41.38 12.08
N GLU A 903 3.18 -42.34 11.21
CA GLU A 903 4.15 -43.39 10.86
C GLU A 903 5.44 -42.77 10.29
N LYS A 904 5.31 -41.86 9.32
CA LYS A 904 6.47 -41.21 8.66
C LYS A 904 7.25 -40.29 9.60
N LEU A 905 6.57 -39.61 10.52
CA LEU A 905 7.22 -38.71 11.47
C LEU A 905 7.97 -39.51 12.56
N GLU A 906 7.40 -40.62 13.01
CA GLU A 906 8.00 -41.48 14.03
C GLU A 906 9.14 -42.36 13.47
N SER A 907 9.11 -42.74 12.19
CA SER A 907 10.14 -43.59 11.57
C SER A 907 11.46 -42.88 11.26
N LYS A 908 11.53 -41.55 11.40
CA LYS A 908 12.67 -40.73 10.96
C LYS A 908 13.68 -40.56 12.09
N GLU A 909 14.91 -41.02 11.88
CA GLU A 909 16.01 -40.84 12.82
C GLU A 909 16.74 -39.51 12.61
N TYR A 910 17.25 -38.93 13.70
CA TYR A 910 17.94 -37.65 13.69
C TYR A 910 19.32 -37.75 14.35
N PRO A 911 20.33 -37.00 13.88
CA PRO A 911 21.63 -36.93 14.52
C PRO A 911 21.53 -36.46 15.98
N ALA A 912 22.46 -36.91 16.83
CA ALA A 912 22.54 -36.49 18.22
C ALA A 912 22.79 -34.97 18.37
N ALA A 913 22.37 -34.41 19.51
CA ALA A 913 22.63 -33.01 19.84
C ALA A 913 24.14 -32.71 19.90
N LYS A 914 24.53 -31.53 19.44
CA LYS A 914 25.90 -31.01 19.53
C LYS A 914 25.88 -29.78 20.44
N ASN A 915 26.67 -29.80 21.52
CA ASN A 915 26.74 -28.70 22.51
C ASN A 915 25.38 -28.28 23.08
N GLY A 916 24.49 -29.24 23.37
CA GLY A 916 23.14 -28.96 23.88
C GLY A 916 22.16 -28.39 22.85
N LYS A 917 22.55 -28.31 21.57
CA LYS A 917 21.72 -27.78 20.47
C LYS A 917 21.54 -28.80 19.36
N LEU A 918 20.58 -28.53 18.48
CA LEU A 918 20.47 -29.28 17.22
C LEU A 918 21.68 -29.03 16.33
N ASN A 919 22.15 -30.08 15.65
CA ASN A 919 23.21 -29.98 14.66
C ASN A 919 22.86 -28.92 13.59
N SER A 920 23.84 -28.10 13.17
CA SER A 920 23.61 -26.98 12.24
C SER A 920 23.04 -27.44 10.88
N ASN A 921 23.50 -28.58 10.37
CA ASN A 921 22.96 -29.17 9.13
C ASN A 921 21.49 -29.57 9.30
N THR A 922 21.12 -30.18 10.44
CA THR A 922 19.72 -30.54 10.74
C THR A 922 18.83 -29.30 10.80
N ARG A 923 19.33 -28.19 11.36
CA ARG A 923 18.59 -26.92 11.43
C ARG A 923 18.36 -26.29 10.05
N LEU A 924 19.37 -26.32 9.17
CA LEU A 924 19.32 -25.78 7.81
C LEU A 924 18.55 -26.67 6.82
N GLN A 925 18.43 -27.98 7.09
CA GLN A 925 17.65 -28.90 6.26
C GLN A 925 16.15 -28.91 6.57
N ALA A 926 15.74 -28.37 7.72
CA ALA A 926 14.34 -28.24 8.08
C ALA A 926 13.57 -27.42 7.05
N ARG A 927 12.34 -27.84 6.75
CA ARG A 927 11.51 -27.20 5.72
C ARG A 927 10.52 -26.21 6.29
N ASN A 928 10.08 -26.43 7.52
CA ASN A 928 9.01 -25.67 8.17
C ASN A 928 9.20 -25.61 9.70
N PHE A 929 8.31 -24.92 10.41
CA PHE A 929 8.39 -24.80 11.86
C PHE A 929 8.13 -26.13 12.58
N GLN A 930 7.25 -26.96 12.03
CA GLN A 930 6.94 -28.30 12.56
C GLN A 930 8.18 -29.20 12.59
N ASP A 931 9.02 -29.18 11.55
CA ASP A 931 10.28 -29.93 11.51
C ASP A 931 11.18 -29.56 12.70
N TRP A 932 11.35 -28.27 12.99
CA TRP A 932 12.16 -27.85 14.14
C TRP A 932 11.60 -28.36 15.47
N LEU A 933 10.31 -28.16 15.74
CA LEU A 933 9.70 -28.62 16.99
C LEU A 933 9.72 -30.14 17.14
N TRP A 934 9.45 -30.85 16.04
CA TRP A 934 9.46 -32.31 16.03
C TRP A 934 10.86 -32.85 16.31
N VAL A 935 11.89 -32.33 15.64
CA VAL A 935 13.29 -32.74 15.87
C VAL A 935 13.70 -32.46 17.32
N ILE A 936 13.35 -31.30 17.88
CA ILE A 936 13.61 -30.98 19.30
C ILE A 936 12.97 -32.04 20.21
N SER A 937 11.71 -32.41 19.96
CA SER A 937 10.98 -33.40 20.76
C SER A 937 11.59 -34.81 20.71
N LYS A 938 12.28 -35.16 19.61
CA LYS A 938 12.90 -36.49 19.42
C LYS A 938 14.35 -36.55 19.91
N VAL A 939 15.15 -35.53 19.64
CA VAL A 939 16.56 -35.48 20.04
C VAL A 939 16.70 -35.27 21.55
N PHE A 940 15.81 -34.46 22.16
CA PHE A 940 15.84 -34.12 23.58
C PHE A 940 14.74 -34.84 24.39
N THR A 941 14.45 -36.10 24.05
CA THR A 941 13.44 -36.93 24.73
C THR A 941 13.67 -37.11 26.24
N LYS A 942 14.93 -37.02 26.69
CA LYS A 942 15.31 -37.14 28.10
C LYS A 942 15.14 -35.83 28.88
N ASP A 943 14.97 -34.70 28.17
CA ASP A 943 14.79 -33.39 28.79
C ASP A 943 13.30 -33.19 29.10
N LYS A 944 13.02 -32.58 30.25
CA LYS A 944 11.65 -32.23 30.63
C LYS A 944 11.20 -30.96 29.89
N LEU A 945 10.80 -31.11 28.63
CA LEU A 945 10.34 -29.99 27.79
C LEU A 945 9.04 -29.36 28.32
N ASN A 946 8.95 -28.03 28.27
CA ASN A 946 7.79 -27.25 28.70
C ASN A 946 6.67 -27.14 27.65
N PHE A 947 6.70 -27.99 26.62
CA PHE A 947 5.57 -28.24 25.72
C PHE A 947 5.26 -29.74 25.64
N SER A 948 4.07 -30.10 25.18
CA SER A 948 3.64 -31.49 24.95
C SER A 948 3.05 -31.61 23.56
N TYR A 949 3.27 -32.73 22.87
CA TYR A 949 2.65 -33.01 21.58
C TYR A 949 1.57 -34.11 21.67
N ARG A 950 0.53 -34.02 20.84
CA ARG A 950 -0.50 -35.05 20.67
C ARG A 950 -0.96 -35.16 19.22
N PHE A 951 -1.15 -36.38 18.75
CA PHE A 951 -1.81 -36.68 17.48
C PHE A 951 -3.32 -36.77 17.68
N ILE A 952 -4.10 -36.19 16.76
CA ILE A 952 -5.56 -36.23 16.75
C ILE A 952 -6.01 -36.76 15.40
N GLY A 953 -6.70 -37.91 15.42
CA GLY A 953 -7.29 -38.57 14.26
C GLY A 953 -8.65 -37.99 13.88
N GLU A 954 -9.24 -38.51 12.80
CA GLU A 954 -10.57 -38.09 12.33
C GLU A 954 -11.69 -38.56 13.25
N ASP A 955 -11.49 -39.68 13.95
CA ASP A 955 -12.41 -40.22 14.95
C ASP A 955 -12.80 -39.18 16.03
N GLN A 956 -11.88 -38.28 16.35
CA GLN A 956 -12.04 -37.23 17.35
C GLN A 956 -12.48 -35.87 16.78
N LEU A 957 -12.67 -35.76 15.46
CA LEU A 957 -13.01 -34.51 14.74
C LEU A 957 -14.37 -34.57 14.06
N THR A 958 -15.24 -35.48 14.50
CA THR A 958 -16.65 -35.50 14.08
C THR A 958 -17.39 -34.24 14.56
N ARG A 959 -18.46 -33.81 13.86
CA ARG A 959 -19.27 -32.65 14.28
C ARG A 959 -19.75 -32.76 15.72
N GLU A 960 -20.16 -33.96 16.14
CA GLU A 960 -20.58 -34.24 17.52
C GLU A 960 -19.45 -34.05 18.53
N ALA A 961 -18.21 -34.44 18.20
CA ALA A 961 -17.05 -34.28 19.06
C ALA A 961 -16.50 -32.83 19.10
N ILE A 962 -16.80 -32.02 18.09
CA ILE A 962 -16.44 -30.60 18.01
C ILE A 962 -17.45 -29.73 18.77
N GLY A 963 -18.74 -30.10 18.71
CA GLY A 963 -19.84 -29.29 19.22
C GLY A 963 -20.31 -28.23 18.22
N GLU A 964 -21.49 -27.66 18.48
CA GLU A 964 -22.06 -26.55 17.71
C GLU A 964 -22.27 -25.33 18.63
N LEU A 965 -22.11 -24.13 18.08
CA LEU A 965 -22.60 -22.92 18.75
C LEU A 965 -24.12 -22.91 18.65
N GLU A 966 -24.82 -22.53 19.73
CA GLU A 966 -26.26 -22.24 19.67
C GLU A 966 -26.49 -20.97 18.85
N THR A 967 -26.31 -21.05 17.53
CA THR A 967 -26.72 -19.99 16.62
C THR A 967 -28.25 -20.01 16.54
N LYS A 968 -28.89 -19.10 17.26
CA LYS A 968 -30.24 -18.64 16.87
C LYS A 968 -30.10 -18.04 15.47
N SER A 969 -30.27 -18.87 14.44
CA SER A 969 -30.28 -18.41 13.06
C SER A 969 -31.37 -17.34 12.93
N PRO A 970 -31.05 -16.11 12.49
CA PRO A 970 -32.07 -15.12 12.20
C PRO A 970 -33.01 -15.57 11.07
N LEU A 971 -32.65 -16.64 10.34
CA LEU A 971 -33.39 -17.22 9.22
C LEU A 971 -34.24 -18.43 9.61
N GLN A 972 -34.32 -18.81 10.89
CA GLN A 972 -35.26 -19.85 11.33
C GLN A 972 -36.69 -19.34 11.57
N ASP A 973 -36.97 -18.07 11.24
CA ASP A 973 -38.34 -17.62 11.08
C ASP A 973 -38.84 -17.99 9.67
N SER A 974 -39.18 -19.27 9.51
CA SER A 974 -39.78 -19.82 8.28
C SER A 974 -41.28 -19.53 8.17
N SER A 975 -41.74 -18.45 8.81
CA SER A 975 -43.03 -17.84 8.54
C SER A 975 -42.86 -16.73 7.51
N GLN A 976 -42.89 -17.09 6.22
CA GLN A 976 -43.10 -16.09 5.16
C GLN A 976 -44.51 -15.47 5.18
N ALA A 977 -45.33 -15.75 6.20
CA ALA A 977 -46.61 -15.09 6.41
C ALA A 977 -46.46 -13.68 7.04
N ASP A 978 -45.37 -13.43 7.77
CA ASP A 978 -45.15 -12.17 8.51
C ASP A 978 -44.04 -11.29 7.94
N ASN A 979 -43.50 -11.59 6.75
CA ASN A 979 -42.62 -10.67 6.03
C ASN A 979 -43.42 -9.53 5.34
N ARG A 980 -44.41 -8.99 6.05
CA ARG A 980 -44.88 -7.63 5.80
C ARG A 980 -43.73 -6.74 6.27
N GLN A 981 -43.24 -5.93 5.35
CA GLN A 981 -42.41 -4.75 5.61
C GLN A 981 -42.59 -4.30 7.06
N SER A 982 -41.52 -4.36 7.87
CA SER A 982 -41.61 -3.92 9.27
C SER A 982 -42.31 -2.57 9.32
N ASP A 983 -43.10 -2.29 10.36
CA ASP A 983 -43.83 -1.02 10.44
C ASP A 983 -42.90 0.18 10.21
N THR A 984 -41.64 0.08 10.64
CA THR A 984 -40.55 1.03 10.35
C THR A 984 -40.20 1.19 8.86
N ILE A 985 -40.15 0.12 8.06
CA ILE A 985 -39.90 0.22 6.61
C ILE A 985 -41.12 0.83 5.91
N LYS A 986 -42.32 0.47 6.36
CA LYS A 986 -43.56 1.03 5.83
C LYS A 986 -43.66 2.54 6.14
N GLU A 987 -43.38 2.94 7.38
CA GLU A 987 -43.26 4.34 7.78
C GLU A 987 -42.19 5.08 6.97
N ALA A 988 -41.00 4.48 6.77
CA ALA A 988 -39.94 5.11 5.99
C ALA A 988 -40.33 5.30 4.51
N LEU A 989 -40.97 4.31 3.89
CA LEU A 989 -41.48 4.42 2.51
C LEU A 989 -42.60 5.46 2.40
N GLU A 990 -43.45 5.55 3.42
CA GLU A 990 -44.52 6.54 3.51
C GLU A 990 -43.93 7.95 3.66
N MET A 991 -42.95 8.15 4.54
CA MET A 991 -42.20 9.41 4.66
C MET A 991 -41.49 9.80 3.36
N LEU A 992 -40.81 8.87 2.68
CA LEU A 992 -40.13 9.15 1.41
C LEU A 992 -41.14 9.56 0.32
N LYS A 993 -42.28 8.90 0.27
CA LYS A 993 -43.37 9.23 -0.66
C LYS A 993 -43.99 10.59 -0.34
N GLU A 994 -44.19 10.91 0.93
CA GLU A 994 -44.66 12.22 1.37
C GLU A 994 -43.66 13.32 0.99
N VAL A 995 -42.36 13.08 1.18
CA VAL A 995 -41.29 14.02 0.77
C VAL A 995 -41.27 14.19 -0.75
N GLU A 996 -41.42 13.13 -1.54
CA GLU A 996 -41.47 13.23 -3.00
C GLU A 996 -42.70 14.03 -3.45
N VAL A 997 -43.88 13.75 -2.88
CA VAL A 997 -45.10 14.54 -3.13
C VAL A 997 -44.89 16.00 -2.75
N TYR A 998 -44.26 16.28 -1.60
CA TYR A 998 -43.95 17.62 -1.14
C TYR A 998 -42.99 18.35 -2.08
N ASN A 999 -41.89 17.71 -2.49
CA ASN A 999 -40.94 18.26 -3.45
C ASN A 999 -41.59 18.53 -4.81
N THR A 1000 -42.50 17.66 -5.25
CA THR A 1000 -43.25 17.86 -6.50
C THR A 1000 -44.19 19.05 -6.41
N LEU A 1001 -44.89 19.18 -5.28
CA LEU A 1001 -45.80 20.29 -5.00
C LEU A 1001 -45.07 21.64 -4.93
N HIS A 1002 -43.87 21.64 -4.34
CA HIS A 1002 -43.02 22.83 -4.19
C HIS A 1002 -41.94 22.97 -5.28
N ARG A 1003 -42.02 22.22 -6.37
CA ARG A 1003 -40.97 22.20 -7.41
C ARG A 1003 -40.68 23.58 -8.00
N ALA A 1004 -41.72 24.36 -8.23
CA ALA A 1004 -41.60 25.73 -8.71
C ALA A 1004 -40.82 26.64 -7.73
N ALA A 1005 -40.93 26.39 -6.42
CA ALA A 1005 -40.15 27.10 -5.40
C ALA A 1005 -38.70 26.60 -5.36
N ILE A 1006 -38.47 25.29 -5.46
CA ILE A 1006 -37.12 24.68 -5.45
C ILE A 1006 -36.27 25.18 -6.62
N GLU A 1007 -36.89 25.39 -7.79
CA GLU A 1007 -36.21 25.88 -9.00
C GLU A 1007 -36.15 27.42 -9.11
N LEU A 1008 -36.79 28.17 -8.19
CA LEU A 1008 -36.84 29.64 -8.21
C LEU A 1008 -35.52 30.24 -7.66
N PRO A 1009 -34.75 31.00 -8.46
CA PRO A 1009 -33.57 31.71 -7.94
C PRO A 1009 -33.98 32.75 -6.90
N SER A 1010 -33.35 32.74 -5.73
CA SER A 1010 -33.70 33.63 -4.62
C SER A 1010 -33.44 35.12 -4.91
N VAL A 1011 -32.56 35.43 -5.87
CA VAL A 1011 -32.24 36.79 -6.32
C VAL A 1011 -32.32 36.86 -7.83
N GLN A 1012 -33.03 37.86 -8.35
CA GLN A 1012 -33.13 38.15 -9.78
C GLN A 1012 -32.88 39.63 -10.07
N THR A 1013 -32.34 39.92 -11.25
CA THR A 1013 -32.21 41.30 -11.75
C THR A 1013 -33.37 41.66 -12.67
N PRO A 1014 -33.73 42.96 -12.80
CA PRO A 1014 -34.72 43.42 -13.76
C PRO A 1014 -34.49 42.89 -15.19
N SER A 1015 -33.23 42.77 -15.61
CA SER A 1015 -32.85 42.21 -16.92
C SER A 1015 -33.10 40.71 -17.06
N GLN A 1016 -33.08 39.95 -15.95
CA GLN A 1016 -33.46 38.53 -15.95
C GLN A 1016 -34.98 38.37 -15.96
N ILE A 1017 -35.71 39.25 -15.28
CA ILE A 1017 -37.19 39.30 -15.28
C ILE A 1017 -37.72 39.76 -16.64
N LYS A 1018 -36.99 40.63 -17.36
CA LYS A 1018 -37.32 41.08 -18.73
C LYS A 1018 -37.62 39.92 -19.68
N LYS A 1019 -36.93 38.78 -19.53
CA LYS A 1019 -37.12 37.58 -20.36
C LYS A 1019 -38.46 36.87 -20.13
N PHE A 1020 -39.18 37.16 -19.05
CA PHE A 1020 -40.51 36.60 -18.77
C PHE A 1020 -41.66 37.37 -19.44
N TYR A 1021 -41.42 38.63 -19.84
CA TYR A 1021 -42.44 39.56 -20.32
C TYR A 1021 -42.26 39.98 -21.79
N GLU A 1022 -41.26 39.47 -22.50
CA GLU A 1022 -41.19 39.63 -23.96
C GLU A 1022 -42.40 38.91 -24.57
N PRO A 1023 -43.36 39.62 -25.19
CA PRO A 1023 -44.44 38.98 -25.91
C PRO A 1023 -43.79 38.19 -27.05
N VAL A 1024 -44.04 36.89 -27.10
CA VAL A 1024 -43.79 36.10 -28.30
C VAL A 1024 -44.62 36.74 -29.41
N MET A 1025 -44.00 37.54 -30.27
CA MET A 1025 -44.64 37.98 -31.50
C MET A 1025 -44.76 36.76 -32.40
N ASP A 1026 -45.93 36.14 -32.36
CA ASP A 1026 -46.41 35.23 -33.40
C ASP A 1026 -46.54 36.01 -34.71
N MET A 1027 -45.64 35.74 -35.64
CA MET A 1027 -45.91 35.96 -37.07
C MET A 1027 -45.95 34.59 -37.74
N GLU A 1028 -47.19 34.17 -37.98
CA GLU A 1028 -47.67 33.17 -38.94
C GLU A 1028 -47.05 31.75 -38.90
N GLY A 1029 -47.78 30.83 -38.26
CA GLY A 1029 -47.65 29.39 -38.52
C GLY A 1029 -48.23 28.54 -37.40
N VAL A 1030 -49.54 28.26 -37.46
CA VAL A 1030 -50.25 27.38 -36.52
C VAL A 1030 -49.63 25.98 -36.48
N GLU A 1031 -49.15 25.54 -35.31
CA GLU A 1031 -49.09 24.12 -34.96
C GLU A 1031 -49.70 23.86 -33.57
N ILE A 1032 -50.63 22.91 -33.55
CA ILE A 1032 -51.42 22.50 -32.39
C ILE A 1032 -50.60 21.52 -31.52
N ALA A 1033 -50.48 21.87 -30.24
CA ALA A 1033 -50.18 21.06 -29.05
C ALA A 1033 -49.44 19.70 -29.23
N GLY A 1034 -48.19 19.63 -28.78
CA GLY A 1034 -47.57 18.33 -28.44
C GLY A 1034 -46.05 18.24 -28.32
N GLN A 1035 -45.26 19.22 -28.77
CA GLN A 1035 -43.79 19.18 -28.64
C GLN A 1035 -43.24 20.58 -28.36
N GLY A 1036 -42.98 20.88 -27.09
CA GLY A 1036 -42.09 21.98 -26.73
C GLY A 1036 -40.64 21.56 -26.93
N GLN A 1037 -40.15 21.53 -28.17
CA GLN A 1037 -38.71 21.69 -28.37
C GLN A 1037 -38.37 23.10 -27.86
N SER A 1038 -37.55 23.19 -26.82
CA SER A 1038 -36.96 24.45 -26.43
C SER A 1038 -36.25 25.01 -27.67
N VAL A 1039 -36.65 26.20 -28.11
CA VAL A 1039 -35.94 26.92 -29.16
C VAL A 1039 -34.48 26.97 -28.74
N GLY A 1040 -33.64 26.20 -29.43
CA GLY A 1040 -32.25 26.00 -29.08
C GLY A 1040 -31.55 27.35 -28.99
N LYS A 1041 -31.06 27.69 -27.79
CA LYS A 1041 -30.16 28.82 -27.60
C LYS A 1041 -29.02 28.69 -28.60
N LYS A 1042 -28.90 29.60 -29.57
CA LYS A 1042 -27.61 29.83 -30.23
C LYS A 1042 -26.68 30.37 -29.16
N ILE A 1043 -25.83 29.50 -28.61
CA ILE A 1043 -24.71 29.90 -27.77
C ILE A 1043 -23.77 30.68 -28.69
N SER A 1044 -23.67 32.00 -28.54
CA SER A 1044 -22.65 32.80 -29.23
C SER A 1044 -21.34 32.59 -28.49
N PHE A 1045 -20.36 32.00 -29.17
CA PHE A 1045 -18.99 31.90 -28.68
C PHE A 1045 -18.14 32.88 -29.50
N ASP A 1046 -17.73 33.97 -28.87
CA ASP A 1046 -16.81 34.93 -29.48
C ASP A 1046 -15.37 34.47 -29.22
N LEU A 1047 -14.58 34.33 -30.29
CA LEU A 1047 -13.15 34.04 -30.17
C LEU A 1047 -12.42 35.27 -29.62
N PRO A 1048 -11.39 35.09 -28.76
CA PRO A 1048 -10.53 36.19 -28.36
C PRO A 1048 -9.89 36.85 -29.59
N ASP A 1049 -10.07 38.16 -29.73
CA ASP A 1049 -9.45 38.95 -30.80
C ASP A 1049 -8.13 39.54 -30.30
N PHE A 1050 -7.01 39.00 -30.77
CA PHE A 1050 -5.66 39.49 -30.43
C PHE A 1050 -5.16 40.60 -31.36
N SER A 1051 -6.03 41.20 -32.18
CA SER A 1051 -5.64 42.30 -33.07
C SER A 1051 -5.40 43.62 -32.29
N THR A 1052 -4.53 44.48 -32.84
CA THR A 1052 -4.07 45.72 -32.19
C THR A 1052 -5.06 46.89 -32.20
N LYS A 1053 -6.24 46.72 -32.81
CA LYS A 1053 -7.31 47.73 -32.79
C LYS A 1053 -8.32 47.36 -31.71
N GLU A 1054 -8.42 48.19 -30.66
CA GLU A 1054 -9.49 48.07 -29.67
C GLU A 1054 -10.86 48.09 -30.38
N LYS A 1055 -11.55 46.94 -30.38
CA LYS A 1055 -12.94 46.85 -30.82
C LYS A 1055 -13.81 47.44 -29.72
N VAL A 1056 -14.14 48.72 -29.87
CA VAL A 1056 -15.14 49.37 -29.01
C VAL A 1056 -16.53 48.84 -29.35
N THR A 1057 -17.14 48.13 -28.39
CA THR A 1057 -18.49 47.58 -28.47
C THR A 1057 -19.55 48.64 -28.14
N GLY A 1058 -20.78 48.45 -28.63
CA GLY A 1058 -21.90 49.33 -28.27
C GLY A 1058 -22.21 49.32 -26.77
N ALA A 1059 -21.99 48.18 -26.09
CA ALA A 1059 -22.18 48.06 -24.64
C ALA A 1059 -21.16 48.89 -23.84
N GLU A 1060 -19.88 48.91 -24.26
CA GLU A 1060 -18.86 49.76 -23.61
C GLU A 1060 -19.16 51.25 -23.78
N ILE A 1061 -19.60 51.68 -24.97
CA ILE A 1061 -20.03 53.07 -25.20
C ILE A 1061 -21.24 53.39 -24.32
N GLY A 1062 -22.21 52.46 -24.24
CA GLY A 1062 -23.40 52.60 -23.41
C GLY A 1062 -23.04 52.78 -21.93
N SER A 1063 -22.28 51.85 -21.36
CA SER A 1063 -21.87 51.90 -19.95
C SER A 1063 -21.07 53.16 -19.62
N ALA A 1064 -20.14 53.56 -20.48
CA ALA A 1064 -19.36 54.78 -20.27
C ALA A 1064 -20.22 56.06 -20.39
N THR A 1065 -21.28 56.02 -21.21
CA THR A 1065 -22.28 57.10 -21.27
C THR A 1065 -23.11 57.17 -19.98
N HIS A 1066 -23.52 56.03 -19.41
CA HIS A 1066 -24.22 55.99 -18.11
C HIS A 1066 -23.32 56.51 -16.97
N GLU A 1067 -22.05 56.07 -16.92
CA GLU A 1067 -21.08 56.53 -15.91
C GLU A 1067 -20.88 58.04 -16.01
N LEU A 1068 -20.78 58.59 -17.23
CA LEU A 1068 -20.74 60.04 -17.43
C LEU A 1068 -22.00 60.71 -16.86
N MET A 1069 -23.20 60.22 -17.21
CA MET A 1069 -24.47 60.78 -16.70
C MET A 1069 -24.61 60.71 -15.18
N GLN A 1070 -23.97 59.74 -14.52
CA GLN A 1070 -23.90 59.63 -13.07
C GLN A 1070 -23.05 60.73 -12.42
N ILE A 1071 -21.87 61.01 -12.96
CA ILE A 1071 -20.87 61.87 -12.30
C ILE A 1071 -20.92 63.34 -12.72
N ILE A 1072 -21.70 63.70 -13.76
CA ILE A 1072 -21.90 65.10 -14.15
C ILE A 1072 -22.37 65.94 -12.95
N ASP A 1073 -21.69 67.05 -12.71
CA ASP A 1073 -22.11 68.07 -11.74
C ASP A 1073 -23.18 68.97 -12.39
N LEU A 1074 -24.40 68.86 -11.87
CA LEU A 1074 -25.58 69.59 -12.35
C LEU A 1074 -25.82 70.90 -11.59
N SER A 1075 -24.97 71.24 -10.60
CA SER A 1075 -25.11 72.47 -9.80
C SER A 1075 -24.60 73.73 -10.52
N GLN A 1076 -23.90 73.56 -11.65
CA GLN A 1076 -23.32 74.64 -12.46
C GLN A 1076 -23.86 74.59 -13.89
N GLN A 1077 -23.73 75.70 -14.62
CA GLN A 1077 -24.15 75.75 -16.02
C GLN A 1077 -23.33 74.78 -16.86
N LEU A 1078 -23.98 73.77 -17.44
CA LEU A 1078 -23.34 72.76 -18.27
C LEU A 1078 -22.83 73.39 -19.58
N THR A 1079 -21.56 73.15 -19.88
CA THR A 1079 -20.93 73.54 -21.14
C THR A 1079 -20.21 72.34 -21.73
N LEU A 1080 -19.91 72.37 -23.04
CA LEU A 1080 -19.07 71.34 -23.66
C LEU A 1080 -17.70 71.21 -22.97
N ALA A 1081 -17.16 72.32 -22.47
CA ALA A 1081 -15.91 72.34 -21.70
C ALA A 1081 -16.04 71.54 -20.39
N SER A 1082 -17.10 71.76 -19.61
CA SER A 1082 -17.33 71.04 -18.36
C SER A 1082 -17.59 69.55 -18.59
N LEU A 1083 -18.39 69.18 -19.60
CA LEU A 1083 -18.64 67.78 -19.95
C LEU A 1083 -17.37 67.04 -20.42
N THR A 1084 -16.50 67.72 -21.17
CA THR A 1084 -15.22 67.15 -21.61
C THR A 1084 -14.27 66.92 -20.43
N GLU A 1085 -14.30 67.79 -19.42
CA GLU A 1085 -13.53 67.61 -18.19
C GLU A 1085 -14.07 66.46 -17.34
N THR A 1086 -15.39 66.35 -17.20
CA THR A 1086 -16.04 65.22 -16.51
C THR A 1086 -15.81 63.89 -17.24
N LEU A 1087 -15.80 63.86 -18.58
CA LEU A 1087 -15.54 62.66 -19.37
C LEU A 1087 -14.14 62.07 -19.09
N LYS A 1088 -13.15 62.89 -18.69
CA LYS A 1088 -11.82 62.39 -18.27
C LYS A 1088 -11.87 61.57 -16.99
N GLN A 1089 -12.90 61.75 -16.16
CA GLN A 1089 -13.09 61.04 -14.89
C GLN A 1089 -13.76 59.66 -15.08
N VAL A 1090 -14.39 59.41 -16.24
CA VAL A 1090 -15.03 58.12 -16.60
C VAL A 1090 -13.96 57.04 -16.81
N GLN A 1091 -14.04 55.92 -16.09
CA GLN A 1091 -13.01 54.87 -16.08
C GLN A 1091 -13.11 53.92 -17.30
N THR A 1092 -12.86 54.44 -18.51
CA THR A 1092 -12.84 53.64 -19.75
C THR A 1092 -11.66 53.98 -20.66
N SER A 1093 -11.44 53.20 -21.72
CA SER A 1093 -10.36 53.44 -22.68
C SER A 1093 -10.58 54.73 -23.47
N GLN A 1094 -9.51 55.36 -23.93
CA GLN A 1094 -9.61 56.59 -24.72
C GLN A 1094 -10.43 56.38 -25.99
N ALA A 1095 -10.32 55.20 -26.63
CA ALA A 1095 -11.08 54.86 -27.83
C ALA A 1095 -12.60 54.80 -27.58
N VAL A 1096 -13.04 54.44 -26.37
CA VAL A 1096 -14.45 54.48 -25.97
C VAL A 1096 -14.89 55.92 -25.69
N ARG A 1097 -14.08 56.69 -24.95
CA ARG A 1097 -14.38 58.11 -24.65
C ARG A 1097 -14.56 58.94 -25.92
N ASP A 1098 -13.71 58.72 -26.93
CA ASP A 1098 -13.75 59.44 -28.21
C ASP A 1098 -15.04 59.16 -29.02
N LYS A 1099 -15.78 58.09 -28.71
CA LYS A 1099 -17.06 57.74 -29.37
C LYS A 1099 -18.30 58.24 -28.62
N ILE A 1100 -18.16 58.81 -27.43
CA ILE A 1100 -19.29 59.37 -26.68
C ILE A 1100 -19.62 60.74 -27.25
N ASN A 1101 -20.88 60.94 -27.66
CA ASN A 1101 -21.32 62.19 -28.24
C ASN A 1101 -21.77 63.17 -27.13
N LEU A 1102 -20.87 64.09 -26.77
CA LEU A 1102 -21.11 65.10 -25.73
C LEU A 1102 -22.16 66.15 -26.12
N ASP A 1103 -22.28 66.47 -27.42
CA ASP A 1103 -23.30 67.40 -27.93
C ASP A 1103 -24.71 66.86 -27.67
N LYS A 1104 -24.92 65.54 -27.80
CA LYS A 1104 -26.19 64.88 -27.46
C LYS A 1104 -26.51 64.99 -25.98
N ILE A 1105 -25.52 64.75 -25.12
CA ILE A 1105 -25.70 64.86 -23.67
C ILE A 1105 -26.08 66.29 -23.30
N LEU A 1106 -25.43 67.30 -23.91
CA LEU A 1106 -25.77 68.70 -23.70
C LEU A 1106 -27.20 69.02 -24.20
N ALA A 1107 -27.56 68.56 -25.41
CA ALA A 1107 -28.88 68.77 -25.99
C ALA A 1107 -30.01 68.10 -25.17
N PHE A 1108 -29.73 67.02 -24.44
CA PHE A 1108 -30.70 66.45 -23.50
C PHE A 1108 -31.10 67.47 -22.42
N PHE A 1109 -30.15 68.24 -21.90
CA PHE A 1109 -30.43 69.23 -20.86
C PHE A 1109 -31.21 70.45 -21.38
N ASP A 1110 -31.27 70.67 -22.69
CA ASP A 1110 -32.15 71.68 -23.32
C ASP A 1110 -33.62 71.21 -23.43
N THR A 1111 -33.91 69.93 -23.19
CA THR A 1111 -35.28 69.40 -23.20
C THR A 1111 -36.07 69.81 -21.96
N ALA A 1112 -37.40 69.73 -22.02
CA ALA A 1112 -38.26 70.06 -20.88
C ALA A 1112 -37.90 69.27 -19.60
N LEU A 1113 -37.64 67.97 -19.71
CA LEU A 1113 -37.23 67.12 -18.60
C LEU A 1113 -35.80 67.47 -18.12
N GLY A 1114 -34.89 67.75 -19.05
CA GLY A 1114 -33.53 68.17 -18.73
C GLY A 1114 -33.49 69.48 -17.94
N GLN A 1115 -34.30 70.47 -18.33
CA GLN A 1115 -34.47 71.72 -17.60
C GLN A 1115 -35.16 71.52 -16.24
N GLU A 1116 -36.14 70.60 -16.14
CA GLU A 1116 -36.76 70.22 -14.86
C GLU A 1116 -35.73 69.60 -13.89
N ILE A 1117 -34.82 68.76 -14.39
CA ILE A 1117 -33.72 68.18 -13.61
C ILE A 1117 -32.74 69.28 -13.13
N LEU A 1118 -32.33 70.19 -14.01
CA LEU A 1118 -31.39 71.27 -13.66
C LEU A 1118 -31.98 72.27 -12.64
N ALA A 1119 -33.27 72.57 -12.73
CA ALA A 1119 -33.95 73.49 -11.82
C ALA A 1119 -34.17 72.89 -10.42
N ASN A 1120 -34.18 71.55 -10.29
CA ASN A 1120 -34.55 70.84 -9.05
C ASN A 1120 -33.47 69.83 -8.62
N THR A 1121 -32.20 70.23 -8.67
CA THR A 1121 -31.06 69.35 -8.35
C THR A 1121 -31.03 68.90 -6.88
N ASP A 1122 -31.67 69.64 -5.98
CA ASP A 1122 -31.85 69.29 -4.57
C ASP A 1122 -32.81 68.11 -4.34
N HIS A 1123 -33.64 67.78 -5.34
CA HIS A 1123 -34.60 66.66 -5.31
C HIS A 1123 -34.16 65.47 -6.18
N LEU A 1124 -32.96 65.52 -6.76
CA LEU A 1124 -32.45 64.55 -7.74
C LEU A 1124 -31.68 63.40 -7.08
N TYR A 1125 -32.08 62.18 -7.41
CA TYR A 1125 -31.36 60.96 -7.04
C TYR A 1125 -30.92 60.23 -8.31
N ARG A 1126 -29.65 59.84 -8.39
CA ARG A 1126 -29.06 59.09 -9.52
C ARG A 1126 -28.41 57.80 -9.05
N GLU A 1127 -28.37 56.78 -9.91
CA GLU A 1127 -27.72 55.49 -9.68
C GLU A 1127 -28.05 54.86 -8.32
N GLN A 1128 -29.35 54.87 -7.96
CA GLN A 1128 -29.80 54.36 -6.68
C GLN A 1128 -30.03 52.85 -6.75
N PRO A 1129 -29.32 52.04 -5.94
CA PRO A 1129 -29.62 50.61 -5.86
C PRO A 1129 -30.94 50.40 -5.12
N PHE A 1130 -31.73 49.44 -5.58
CA PHE A 1130 -32.92 48.99 -4.86
C PHE A 1130 -32.94 47.48 -4.72
N SER A 1131 -33.65 47.03 -3.69
CA SER A 1131 -33.94 45.63 -3.43
C SER A 1131 -35.38 45.56 -2.96
N MET A 1132 -36.21 44.77 -3.65
CA MET A 1132 -37.60 44.58 -3.27
C MET A 1132 -37.97 43.10 -3.27
N LEU A 1133 -38.82 42.70 -2.32
CA LEU A 1133 -39.44 41.38 -2.32
C LEU A 1133 -40.62 41.38 -3.28
N LYS A 1134 -40.63 40.40 -4.19
CA LYS A 1134 -41.73 40.14 -5.12
C LYS A 1134 -42.18 38.70 -4.96
N ARG A 1135 -43.49 38.49 -4.97
CA ARG A 1135 -44.07 37.15 -4.89
C ARG A 1135 -44.17 36.55 -6.29
N ASP A 1136 -43.59 35.38 -6.50
CA ASP A 1136 -43.75 34.65 -7.75
C ASP A 1136 -45.17 34.07 -7.85
N GLN A 1137 -45.78 34.17 -9.03
CA GLN A 1137 -47.18 33.76 -9.22
C GLN A 1137 -47.34 32.22 -9.23
N LYS A 1138 -46.32 31.47 -9.62
CA LYS A 1138 -46.38 30.01 -9.72
C LYS A 1138 -45.98 29.34 -8.42
N SER A 1139 -44.89 29.76 -7.79
CA SER A 1139 -44.43 29.17 -6.53
C SER A 1139 -45.14 29.74 -5.31
N GLN A 1140 -45.74 30.94 -5.41
CA GLN A 1140 -46.26 31.71 -4.28
C GLN A 1140 -45.20 32.06 -3.23
N GLU A 1141 -43.91 31.89 -3.54
CA GLU A 1141 -42.80 32.27 -2.69
C GLU A 1141 -42.30 33.67 -3.03
N ASP A 1142 -41.73 34.34 -2.04
CA ASP A 1142 -41.13 35.65 -2.23
C ASP A 1142 -39.66 35.51 -2.70
N PHE A 1143 -39.28 36.25 -3.72
CA PHE A 1143 -37.91 36.36 -4.22
C PHE A 1143 -37.47 37.83 -4.26
N VAL A 1144 -36.16 38.05 -4.21
CA VAL A 1144 -35.59 39.40 -4.19
C VAL A 1144 -35.31 39.86 -5.62
N VAL A 1145 -35.89 41.00 -5.99
CA VAL A 1145 -35.54 41.75 -7.19
C VAL A 1145 -34.54 42.82 -6.81
N ARG A 1146 -33.33 42.75 -7.38
CA ARG A 1146 -32.27 43.75 -7.16
C ARG A 1146 -31.89 44.44 -8.46
N GLY A 1147 -31.94 45.75 -8.47
CA GLY A 1147 -31.57 46.56 -9.63
C GLY A 1147 -30.99 47.92 -9.22
N ILE A 1148 -30.67 48.73 -10.22
CA ILE A 1148 -30.19 50.10 -10.03
C ILE A 1148 -31.06 50.99 -10.92
N LEU A 1149 -31.60 52.06 -10.33
CA LEU A 1149 -32.33 53.09 -11.05
C LEU A 1149 -31.34 54.16 -11.52
N ASP A 1150 -31.35 54.46 -12.82
CA ASP A 1150 -30.51 55.50 -13.41
C ASP A 1150 -30.76 56.88 -12.76
N GLY A 1151 -32.04 57.26 -12.55
CA GLY A 1151 -32.38 58.35 -11.64
C GLY A 1151 -33.86 58.73 -11.55
N TYR A 1152 -34.19 59.54 -10.55
CA TYR A 1152 -35.53 60.09 -10.34
C TYR A 1152 -35.49 61.42 -9.58
N LEU A 1153 -36.52 62.26 -9.76
CA LEU A 1153 -36.79 63.44 -8.95
C LEU A 1153 -37.89 63.11 -7.94
N LEU A 1154 -37.65 63.38 -6.65
CA LEU A 1154 -38.58 63.12 -5.56
C LEU A 1154 -39.24 64.42 -5.11
N TYR A 1155 -40.53 64.61 -5.37
CA TYR A 1155 -41.32 65.73 -4.84
C TYR A 1155 -42.28 65.25 -3.76
N GLU A 1156 -42.90 66.17 -3.00
CA GLU A 1156 -43.83 65.82 -1.91
C GLU A 1156 -45.01 64.95 -2.37
N ASN A 1157 -45.53 65.19 -3.58
CA ASN A 1157 -46.76 64.54 -4.09
C ASN A 1157 -46.56 63.78 -5.43
N LYS A 1158 -45.33 63.74 -5.98
CA LYS A 1158 -45.05 63.04 -7.24
C LYS A 1158 -43.58 62.60 -7.33
N ILE A 1159 -43.32 61.55 -8.09
CA ILE A 1159 -41.95 61.13 -8.47
C ILE A 1159 -41.82 61.20 -9.99
N VAL A 1160 -40.69 61.69 -10.48
CA VAL A 1160 -40.36 61.66 -11.91
C VAL A 1160 -39.21 60.69 -12.11
N LEU A 1161 -39.50 59.47 -12.58
CA LEU A 1161 -38.53 58.42 -12.88
C LEU A 1161 -38.02 58.55 -14.32
N PHE A 1162 -36.71 58.45 -14.51
CA PHE A 1162 -36.11 58.44 -15.83
C PHE A 1162 -35.00 57.38 -15.96
N ASP A 1163 -34.78 56.91 -17.18
CA ASP A 1163 -33.80 55.88 -17.50
C ASP A 1163 -33.17 56.16 -18.88
N TYR A 1164 -31.84 56.06 -18.96
CA TYR A 1164 -31.05 56.37 -20.13
C TYR A 1164 -30.90 55.12 -21.00
N LYS A 1165 -31.04 55.27 -22.32
CA LYS A 1165 -30.86 54.18 -23.27
C LYS A 1165 -30.07 54.61 -24.50
N THR A 1166 -28.99 53.88 -24.75
CA THR A 1166 -28.07 54.08 -25.87
C THR A 1166 -28.29 53.07 -27.00
N ASP A 1167 -29.31 52.20 -26.88
CA ASP A 1167 -29.73 51.27 -27.92
C ASP A 1167 -30.07 52.00 -29.23
N ARG A 1168 -29.67 51.45 -30.38
CA ARG A 1168 -30.17 51.91 -31.69
C ARG A 1168 -31.61 51.45 -31.90
N TYR A 1169 -32.46 52.31 -32.42
CA TYR A 1169 -33.88 52.04 -32.67
C TYR A 1169 -34.37 52.77 -33.92
N ASP A 1170 -35.43 52.27 -34.56
CA ASP A 1170 -36.06 52.92 -35.71
C ASP A 1170 -37.24 53.81 -35.28
N GLU A 1171 -38.07 53.32 -34.36
CA GLU A 1171 -39.18 54.06 -33.74
C GLU A 1171 -39.10 54.02 -32.21
N PRO A 1172 -39.40 55.11 -31.48
CA PRO A 1172 -39.30 55.14 -30.03
C PRO A 1172 -40.21 54.13 -29.31
N SER A 1173 -41.37 53.82 -29.90
CA SER A 1173 -42.33 52.82 -29.45
C SER A 1173 -41.67 51.46 -29.16
N GLN A 1174 -40.70 51.06 -29.97
CA GLN A 1174 -39.97 49.80 -29.83
C GLN A 1174 -39.21 49.71 -28.50
N LEU A 1175 -38.55 50.80 -28.09
CA LEU A 1175 -37.80 50.83 -26.82
C LEU A 1175 -38.74 51.00 -25.63
N VAL A 1176 -39.83 51.74 -25.79
CA VAL A 1176 -40.88 51.84 -24.77
C VAL A 1176 -41.46 50.46 -24.45
N ASP A 1177 -41.88 49.70 -25.46
CA ASP A 1177 -42.41 48.35 -25.25
C ASP A 1177 -41.35 47.40 -24.65
N ARG A 1178 -40.10 47.51 -25.10
CA ARG A 1178 -38.98 46.70 -24.62
C ARG A 1178 -38.58 46.97 -23.16
N TYR A 1179 -38.72 48.22 -22.69
CA TYR A 1179 -38.32 48.63 -21.34
C TYR A 1179 -39.51 48.86 -20.39
N ARG A 1180 -40.76 48.76 -20.87
CA ARG A 1180 -41.99 48.91 -20.05
C ARG A 1180 -41.97 48.05 -18.79
N GLY A 1181 -41.58 46.78 -18.90
CA GLY A 1181 -41.51 45.87 -17.76
C GLY A 1181 -40.46 46.28 -16.72
N GLN A 1182 -39.32 46.80 -17.16
CA GLN A 1182 -38.26 47.30 -16.25
C GLN A 1182 -38.71 48.58 -15.53
N LEU A 1183 -39.29 49.52 -16.26
CA LEU A 1183 -39.82 50.76 -15.67
C LEU A 1183 -40.98 50.50 -14.70
N ALA A 1184 -41.83 49.51 -14.98
CA ALA A 1184 -42.88 49.10 -14.04
C ALA A 1184 -42.30 48.52 -12.74
N LEU A 1185 -41.19 47.77 -12.81
CA LEU A 1185 -40.48 47.30 -11.59
C LEU A 1185 -39.87 48.46 -10.81
N TYR A 1186 -39.34 49.47 -11.51
CA TYR A 1186 -38.76 50.66 -10.90
C TYR A 1186 -39.82 51.54 -10.23
N GLU A 1187 -40.95 51.74 -10.91
CA GLU A 1187 -42.15 52.39 -10.37
C GLU A 1187 -42.65 51.65 -9.13
N GLU A 1188 -42.78 50.32 -9.19
CA GLU A 1188 -43.18 49.49 -8.05
C GLU A 1188 -42.20 49.65 -6.87
N ALA A 1189 -40.89 49.66 -7.13
CA ALA A 1189 -39.86 49.83 -6.11
C ALA A 1189 -39.93 51.22 -5.45
N LEU A 1190 -40.01 52.29 -6.25
CA LEU A 1190 -40.07 53.67 -5.75
C LEU A 1190 -41.38 53.95 -5.02
N SER A 1191 -42.52 53.47 -5.54
CA SER A 1191 -43.82 53.65 -4.91
C SER A 1191 -43.86 52.99 -3.53
N ARG A 1192 -43.31 51.78 -3.39
CA ARG A 1192 -43.17 51.09 -2.10
C ARG A 1192 -42.21 51.80 -1.15
N ALA A 1193 -41.09 52.34 -1.66
CA ALA A 1193 -40.09 52.99 -0.84
C ALA A 1193 -40.57 54.34 -0.27
N TYR A 1194 -41.27 55.14 -1.08
CA TYR A 1194 -41.66 56.51 -0.72
C TYR A 1194 -43.16 56.68 -0.42
N SER A 1195 -43.98 55.64 -0.60
CA SER A 1195 -45.45 55.70 -0.44
C SER A 1195 -46.13 56.76 -1.31
N ILE A 1196 -45.59 57.01 -2.51
CA ILE A 1196 -46.13 57.92 -3.52
C ILE A 1196 -46.61 57.11 -4.71
N GLU A 1197 -47.87 57.26 -5.12
CA GLU A 1197 -48.45 56.53 -6.26
C GLU A 1197 -48.34 57.29 -7.59
N ASN A 1198 -48.17 58.62 -7.54
CA ASN A 1198 -48.06 59.45 -8.74
C ASN A 1198 -46.62 59.47 -9.27
N ILE A 1199 -46.30 58.52 -10.17
CA ILE A 1199 -44.96 58.38 -10.77
C ILE A 1199 -45.03 58.64 -12.27
N GLU A 1200 -44.38 59.70 -12.74
CA GLU A 1200 -44.19 59.96 -14.16
C GLU A 1200 -42.93 59.25 -14.65
N LYS A 1201 -43.01 58.55 -15.79
CA LYS A 1201 -41.92 57.72 -16.33
C LYS A 1201 -41.41 58.29 -17.64
N TYR A 1202 -40.09 58.41 -17.77
CA TYR A 1202 -39.45 58.90 -18.98
C TYR A 1202 -38.32 57.98 -19.44
N LEU A 1203 -38.23 57.73 -20.74
CA LEU A 1203 -37.06 57.11 -21.37
C LEU A 1203 -36.29 58.18 -22.15
N ILE A 1204 -34.99 58.25 -21.89
CA ILE A 1204 -34.08 59.19 -22.53
C ILE A 1204 -33.30 58.42 -23.57
N LEU A 1205 -33.66 58.61 -24.84
CA LEU A 1205 -33.13 57.85 -25.95
C LEU A 1205 -31.97 58.60 -26.61
N LEU A 1206 -30.77 58.02 -26.50
CA LEU A 1206 -29.51 58.58 -27.00
C LEU A 1206 -28.97 57.84 -28.24
N GLY A 1207 -29.73 56.86 -28.75
CA GLY A 1207 -29.31 55.95 -29.84
C GLY A 1207 -29.37 56.51 -31.26
N LYS A 1208 -30.06 57.64 -31.49
CA LYS A 1208 -30.15 58.36 -32.78
C LYS A 1208 -29.38 59.68 -32.76
N ASP A 1209 -29.29 60.37 -33.90
CA ASP A 1209 -28.58 61.64 -34.04
C ASP A 1209 -29.20 62.78 -33.20
N GLU A 1210 -30.53 62.77 -33.02
CA GLU A 1210 -31.25 63.67 -32.13
C GLU A 1210 -31.67 62.95 -30.83
N VAL A 1211 -31.54 63.62 -29.68
CA VAL A 1211 -32.03 63.10 -28.40
C VAL A 1211 -33.55 63.17 -28.36
N GLN A 1212 -34.18 62.08 -27.92
CA GLN A 1212 -35.63 62.02 -27.74
C GLN A 1212 -35.97 61.63 -26.31
N VAL A 1213 -36.81 62.42 -25.65
CA VAL A 1213 -37.36 62.13 -24.33
C VAL A 1213 -38.80 61.69 -24.51
N VAL A 1214 -39.09 60.44 -24.14
CA VAL A 1214 -40.40 59.83 -24.34
C VAL A 1214 -41.04 59.57 -22.98
N LYS A 1215 -42.24 60.10 -22.77
CA LYS A 1215 -43.07 59.77 -21.61
C LYS A 1215 -43.73 58.40 -21.84
N VAL A 1216 -43.59 57.49 -20.87
CA VAL A 1216 -43.98 56.06 -20.96
C VAL A 1216 -45.30 55.76 -20.28
#